data_AF-A0A0C9XFE0-F1
#
_entry.id   AF-A0A0C9XFE0-F1
#
_cell.length_a   1.000
_cell.length_b   1.000
_cell.length_c   1.000
_cell.angle_alpha   90.00
_cell.angle_beta   90.00
_cell.angle_gamma   90.00
#
_symmetry.space_group_name_H-M   'P 1'
#
loop_
_entity.id
_entity.type
_entity.pdbx_description
1 polymer ?
#
loop_
_entity_poly.entity_id
_entity_poly.type
_entity_poly.pdbx_seq_one_letter_code
_entity_poly.pdbx_strand_id
1 'polypeptide(L)'
;MDKLTSMFSRLLPPQMRDYAERVYRDNMSVQNANIHVIPPDPRSESGPLFDGIDEHGGIDTILKQMLNSFAKNQTPRFPIPQRLQCANVEVEKYKTCDNPGTMACSGCKLVSYCSKECQIYHWRVHKRDCKDSMLSKDWKPAWIVEHRRASFLSEMSPSEEFFRKGMDEFSSGVSLWGNMPAMDVLNLPKNEKDSTTDFSLAFVASGDLRHVIRTVNSLPSNFSGNLNILINDRCLPIVCRNIILLLILGTISDENLAADIALHFWYSSFMPHEYRMRTSALLTSLILPQATPGSPSVCSCPLGHNSTISFPLPDEAMRYFAHYSSMNSSVSQVQDEYDRVRNAPSRRDFHERMYAKLRPPHRVAFHEFRRFGIVLPFGALNAHFNVPNLSLFSFEGKWLQTDYADPLEGWDLDEVIEVGKAHGATPQDIYGCLYFFLTAQLRTFHQRLRQFPVTFNVYPMDARDLSKALRNDGIPGKAKPPSTRYDRIEVSNILDANYVGLSDVLSDWAPLLSETRTASIVGYFMNWFVTQEDGRASGAGKAIMENILDKMMKEEKVLRHIQEFGTSTYGFTRNAPANCPIGDMETMIYLISGDMDALYENSKPFAKFLRKQGLENTLRKTQLKLRERHTIVPHRIRAALDGPADALPQLPDEESWYCHTQLSSHSWGERYVEFVRK
;
A
#
# COMPACT_ATOMS: atom_id res chain seq x y z
N MET A 1 11.01 37.92 -16.82
CA MET A 1 9.57 37.70 -16.58
C MET A 1 8.75 37.87 -17.85
N ASP A 2 8.73 39.04 -18.50
CA ASP A 2 7.80 39.31 -19.64
C ASP A 2 7.95 38.41 -20.89
N LYS A 3 9.16 37.93 -21.20
CA LYS A 3 9.39 37.02 -22.34
C LYS A 3 8.88 35.60 -22.07
N LEU A 4 8.98 35.15 -20.83
CA LEU A 4 8.49 33.85 -20.33
C LEU A 4 6.99 33.87 -20.09
N THR A 5 6.47 34.95 -19.50
CA THR A 5 5.04 35.22 -19.40
C THR A 5 4.41 35.29 -20.79
N SER A 6 5.06 35.92 -21.77
CA SER A 6 4.65 35.95 -23.19
C SER A 6 4.67 34.57 -23.87
N MET A 7 5.69 33.73 -23.60
CA MET A 7 5.74 32.36 -24.12
C MET A 7 4.67 31.44 -23.50
N PHE A 8 4.51 31.45 -22.16
CA PHE A 8 3.48 30.65 -21.49
C PHE A 8 2.06 31.12 -21.80
N SER A 9 1.86 32.43 -21.94
CA SER A 9 0.56 32.99 -22.36
C SER A 9 0.20 32.75 -23.83
N ARG A 10 1.15 32.31 -24.66
CA ARG A 10 0.90 31.77 -26.01
C ARG A 10 0.66 30.26 -26.02
N LEU A 11 1.10 29.53 -24.98
CA LEU A 11 0.95 28.07 -24.84
C LEU A 11 -0.33 27.65 -24.11
N LEU A 12 -0.89 28.51 -23.26
CA LEU A 12 -2.13 28.26 -22.53
C LEU A 12 -3.24 29.17 -23.09
N PRO A 13 -4.38 28.62 -23.55
CA PRO A 13 -5.54 29.42 -23.93
C PRO A 13 -5.96 30.35 -22.78
N PRO A 14 -6.45 31.57 -23.04
CA PRO A 14 -6.89 32.52 -22.01
C PRO A 14 -7.81 31.89 -20.94
N GLN A 15 -8.67 30.97 -21.37
CA GLN A 15 -9.58 30.21 -20.50
C GLN A 15 -8.85 29.33 -19.48
N MET A 16 -7.71 28.73 -19.83
CA MET A 16 -6.87 27.93 -18.91
C MET A 16 -6.12 28.81 -17.92
N ARG A 17 -5.77 30.05 -18.31
CA ARG A 17 -5.16 31.04 -17.41
C ARG A 17 -6.17 31.54 -16.38
N ASP A 18 -7.35 31.94 -16.84
CA ASP A 18 -8.45 32.36 -15.96
C ASP A 18 -8.92 31.22 -15.05
N TYR A 19 -8.80 29.98 -15.50
CA TYR A 19 -9.04 28.79 -14.69
C TYR A 19 -7.95 28.58 -13.64
N ALA A 20 -6.67 28.61 -14.02
CA ALA A 20 -5.54 28.48 -13.09
C ALA A 20 -5.54 29.59 -12.03
N GLU A 21 -5.87 30.83 -12.40
CA GLU A 21 -6.02 31.95 -11.45
C GLU A 21 -7.24 31.80 -10.54
N ARG A 22 -8.33 31.18 -11.02
CA ARG A 22 -9.48 30.81 -10.19
C ARG A 22 -9.11 29.72 -9.20
N VAL A 23 -8.52 28.62 -9.68
CA VAL A 23 -8.06 27.51 -8.83
C VAL A 23 -7.06 28.02 -7.80
N TYR A 24 -6.15 28.92 -8.18
CA TYR A 24 -5.23 29.56 -7.24
C TYR A 24 -5.95 30.43 -6.20
N ARG A 25 -6.92 31.28 -6.62
CA ARG A 25 -7.72 32.08 -5.68
C ARG A 25 -8.58 31.23 -4.76
N ASP A 26 -9.23 30.20 -5.30
CA ASP A 26 -10.04 29.24 -4.55
C ASP A 26 -9.15 28.52 -3.54
N ASN A 27 -7.99 27.99 -3.96
CA ASN A 27 -6.99 27.37 -3.10
C ASN A 27 -6.44 28.34 -2.03
N MET A 28 -6.31 29.63 -2.33
CA MET A 28 -5.84 30.66 -1.37
C MET A 28 -6.92 31.11 -0.38
N SER A 29 -8.20 30.83 -0.66
CA SER A 29 -9.35 31.21 0.17
C SER A 29 -9.81 30.09 1.13
N VAL A 30 -9.17 28.91 1.07
CA VAL A 30 -9.60 27.73 1.81
C VAL A 30 -9.42 27.88 3.32
N GLN A 31 -10.53 27.77 4.05
CA GLN A 31 -10.57 27.53 5.49
C GLN A 31 -11.18 26.14 5.73
N ASN A 32 -10.48 25.08 5.32
CA ASN A 32 -10.81 23.72 5.78
C ASN A 32 -10.08 23.49 7.12
N ALA A 33 -10.72 22.79 8.06
CA ALA A 33 -10.17 22.51 9.39
C ALA A 33 -8.93 21.59 9.36
N ASN A 34 -8.75 20.82 8.29
CA ASN A 34 -7.65 19.87 8.14
C ASN A 34 -6.47 20.49 7.38
N ILE A 35 -6.66 20.96 6.15
CA ILE A 35 -5.58 21.55 5.34
C ILE A 35 -5.65 23.08 5.38
N HIS A 36 -4.61 23.73 5.87
CA HIS A 36 -4.47 25.18 5.89
C HIS A 36 -3.67 25.69 4.70
N VAL A 37 -4.14 26.79 4.12
CA VAL A 37 -3.41 27.55 3.10
C VAL A 37 -2.19 28.21 3.75
N ILE A 38 -1.00 27.89 3.27
CA ILE A 38 0.19 28.64 3.67
C ILE A 38 0.36 29.84 2.71
N PRO A 39 0.78 31.03 3.19
CA PRO A 39 1.05 32.20 2.34
C PRO A 39 1.98 31.89 1.15
N PRO A 40 1.85 32.55 -0.02
CA PRO A 40 2.71 32.27 -1.19
C PRO A 40 4.20 32.23 -0.84
N ASP A 41 4.96 31.26 -1.39
CA ASP A 41 6.39 31.11 -1.08
C ASP A 41 7.17 32.36 -1.54
N PRO A 42 7.91 33.08 -0.66
CA PRO A 42 8.74 34.21 -1.07
C PRO A 42 9.76 33.89 -2.17
N ARG A 43 10.18 32.62 -2.30
CA ARG A 43 11.10 32.17 -3.37
C ARG A 43 10.44 32.09 -4.75
N SER A 44 9.11 32.09 -4.82
CA SER A 44 8.38 32.08 -6.10
C SER A 44 8.43 33.44 -6.82
N GLU A 45 8.91 34.49 -6.17
CA GLU A 45 9.04 35.84 -6.75
C GLU A 45 10.12 35.94 -7.85
N SER A 46 11.16 35.10 -7.81
CA SER A 46 12.28 35.17 -8.76
C SER A 46 12.02 34.48 -10.12
N GLY A 47 10.91 33.76 -10.26
CA GLY A 47 10.60 32.97 -11.46
C GLY A 47 11.57 31.79 -11.70
N PRO A 48 11.23 30.86 -12.60
CA PRO A 48 12.08 29.71 -12.89
C PRO A 48 13.32 30.08 -13.72
N LEU A 49 14.49 29.55 -13.34
CA LEU A 49 15.66 29.50 -14.21
C LEU A 49 15.51 28.33 -15.19
N PHE A 50 15.85 28.57 -16.45
CA PHE A 50 15.96 27.53 -17.47
C PHE A 50 17.40 27.49 -17.96
N ASP A 51 18.13 26.44 -17.62
CA ASP A 51 19.51 26.25 -18.07
C ASP A 51 19.57 25.17 -19.16
N GLY A 52 20.44 25.38 -20.15
CA GLY A 52 20.85 24.36 -21.12
C GLY A 52 19.81 23.96 -22.18
N ILE A 53 18.92 24.87 -22.60
CA ILE A 53 17.99 24.62 -23.70
C ILE A 53 18.73 24.79 -25.04
N ASP A 54 18.68 23.76 -25.88
CA ASP A 54 19.12 23.84 -27.27
C ASP A 54 17.99 24.38 -28.15
N GLU A 55 18.11 25.65 -28.53
CA GLU A 55 17.12 26.35 -29.36
C GLU A 55 17.11 25.88 -30.83
N HIS A 56 18.04 25.01 -31.23
CA HIS A 56 18.14 24.47 -32.59
C HIS A 56 17.34 23.17 -32.79
N GLY A 57 16.72 22.62 -31.75
CA GLY A 57 15.82 21.47 -31.83
C GLY A 57 14.42 21.81 -32.37
N GLY A 58 13.68 20.80 -32.82
CA GLY A 58 12.25 20.96 -33.09
C GLY A 58 11.46 21.37 -31.83
N ILE A 59 10.27 21.97 -32.01
CA ILE A 59 9.43 22.50 -30.92
C ILE A 59 9.21 21.48 -29.78
N ASP A 60 9.02 20.21 -30.12
CA ASP A 60 8.81 19.15 -29.13
C ASP A 60 10.06 18.86 -28.28
N THR A 61 11.25 18.96 -28.88
CA THR A 61 12.53 18.78 -28.18
C THR A 61 12.79 19.94 -27.23
N ILE A 62 12.51 21.17 -27.67
CA ILE A 62 12.61 22.37 -26.85
C ILE A 62 11.64 22.29 -25.66
N LEU A 63 10.36 21.94 -25.90
CA LEU A 63 9.36 21.78 -24.83
C LEU A 63 9.77 20.71 -23.80
N LYS A 64 10.29 19.56 -24.26
CA LYS A 64 10.84 18.52 -23.36
C LYS A 64 11.99 19.04 -22.50
N GLN A 65 12.95 19.74 -23.11
CA GLN A 65 14.10 20.29 -22.38
C GLN A 65 13.67 21.37 -21.38
N MET A 66 12.74 22.25 -21.75
CA MET A 66 12.18 23.28 -20.86
C MET A 66 11.48 22.66 -19.65
N LEU A 67 10.59 21.67 -19.87
CA LEU A 67 9.87 20.99 -18.79
C LEU A 67 10.81 20.24 -17.86
N ASN A 68 11.81 19.56 -18.41
CA ASN A 68 12.80 18.84 -17.62
C ASN A 68 13.73 19.77 -16.84
N SER A 69 14.14 20.90 -17.42
CA SER A 69 14.94 21.94 -16.75
C SER A 69 14.13 22.58 -15.61
N PHE A 70 12.88 22.96 -15.89
CA PHE A 70 11.96 23.50 -14.89
C PHE A 70 11.76 22.53 -13.71
N ALA A 71 11.44 21.26 -14.00
CA ALA A 71 11.20 20.26 -12.96
C ALA A 71 12.46 19.89 -12.16
N LYS A 72 13.64 19.85 -12.79
CA LYS A 72 14.92 19.64 -12.08
C LYS A 72 15.23 20.77 -11.10
N ASN A 73 14.86 22.00 -11.46
CA ASN A 73 15.06 23.19 -10.64
C ASN A 73 14.02 23.34 -9.51
N GLN A 74 12.96 22.50 -9.48
CA GLN A 74 12.06 22.39 -8.34
C GLN A 74 12.72 21.54 -7.24
N THR A 75 13.44 22.18 -6.33
CA THR A 75 13.96 21.55 -5.11
C THR A 75 12.89 21.57 -4.03
N PRO A 76 12.68 20.45 -3.29
CA PRO A 76 11.73 20.44 -2.18
C PRO A 76 12.03 21.57 -1.22
N ARG A 77 11.00 22.30 -0.80
CA ARG A 77 11.16 23.38 0.19
C ARG A 77 11.80 22.92 1.49
N PHE A 78 11.36 21.77 1.99
CA PHE A 78 11.83 21.20 3.24
C PHE A 78 12.74 20.01 2.95
N PRO A 79 13.82 19.83 3.75
CA PRO A 79 14.69 18.69 3.57
C PRO A 79 13.92 17.40 3.85
N ILE A 80 14.13 16.41 3.00
CA ILE A 80 13.52 15.08 3.14
C ILE A 80 14.01 14.45 4.46
N PRO A 81 13.11 14.08 5.38
CA PRO A 81 13.49 13.49 6.65
C PRO A 81 14.32 12.21 6.49
N GLN A 82 15.62 12.29 6.80
CA GLN A 82 16.51 11.12 6.81
C GLN A 82 16.55 10.42 8.18
N ARG A 83 16.07 11.10 9.22
CA ARG A 83 15.89 10.62 10.59
C ARG A 83 14.73 11.37 11.21
N LEU A 84 14.23 10.92 12.36
CA LEU A 84 13.21 11.65 13.09
C LEU A 84 13.72 13.05 13.47
N GLN A 85 13.08 14.07 12.91
CA GLN A 85 13.41 15.46 13.16
C GLN A 85 12.73 15.97 14.43
N CYS A 86 13.24 17.06 14.98
CA CYS A 86 12.58 17.78 16.06
C CYS A 86 11.20 18.27 15.57
N ALA A 87 10.15 17.95 16.32
CA ALA A 87 8.77 18.33 15.98
C ALA A 87 8.48 19.83 16.11
N ASN A 88 9.47 20.65 16.49
CA ASN A 88 9.29 22.09 16.58
C ASN A 88 9.28 22.72 15.18
N VAL A 89 8.07 22.97 14.68
CA VAL A 89 7.81 23.56 13.36
C VAL A 89 7.03 24.87 13.50
N GLU A 90 7.38 25.85 12.69
CA GLU A 90 6.73 27.16 12.58
C GLU A 90 6.12 27.31 11.19
N VAL A 91 4.91 26.78 11.02
CA VAL A 91 4.21 26.73 9.73
C VAL A 91 4.12 28.11 9.07
N GLU A 92 3.69 29.14 9.81
CA GLU A 92 3.52 30.51 9.31
C GLU A 92 4.82 31.17 8.82
N LYS A 93 5.96 30.75 9.38
CA LYS A 93 7.29 31.28 9.02
C LYS A 93 8.03 30.35 8.07
N TYR A 94 7.45 29.19 7.75
CA TYR A 94 8.08 28.13 7.00
C TYR A 94 9.44 27.72 7.56
N LYS A 95 9.54 27.60 8.87
CA LYS A 95 10.77 27.18 9.56
C LYS A 95 10.55 25.83 10.26
N THR A 96 11.51 24.95 10.11
CA THR A 96 11.61 23.68 10.83
C THR A 96 12.87 23.70 11.68
N CYS A 97 12.84 23.05 12.84
CA CYS A 97 14.06 22.79 13.58
C CYS A 97 14.82 21.63 12.91
N ASP A 98 16.02 21.92 12.38
CA ASP A 98 16.80 20.93 11.63
C ASP A 98 17.53 19.90 12.52
N ASN A 99 17.46 20.07 13.84
CA ASN A 99 18.09 19.14 14.79
C ASN A 99 17.30 17.83 14.91
N PRO A 100 17.98 16.69 15.11
CA PRO A 100 17.32 15.41 15.38
C PRO A 100 16.43 15.46 16.63
N GLY A 101 15.24 14.85 16.55
CA GLY A 101 14.34 14.69 17.68
C GLY A 101 14.74 13.49 18.53
N THR A 102 15.45 13.71 19.63
CA THR A 102 15.96 12.63 20.50
C THR A 102 15.19 12.47 21.81
N MET A 103 14.38 13.47 22.19
CA MET A 103 13.60 13.49 23.42
C MET A 103 12.11 13.28 23.11
N ALA A 104 11.66 12.02 23.13
CA ALA A 104 10.26 11.69 22.92
C ALA A 104 9.35 12.32 23.99
N CYS A 105 8.22 12.91 23.56
CA CYS A 105 7.21 13.48 24.44
C CYS A 105 6.78 12.45 25.50
N SER A 106 6.87 12.81 26.77
CA SER A 106 6.61 11.87 27.88
C SER A 106 5.15 11.43 27.95
N GLY A 107 4.21 12.22 27.43
CA GLY A 107 2.77 11.93 27.42
C GLY A 107 2.38 10.93 26.33
N CYS A 108 2.46 11.35 25.06
CA CYS A 108 1.95 10.56 23.94
C CYS A 108 3.00 9.69 23.24
N LYS A 109 4.30 10.01 23.36
CA LYS A 109 5.41 9.38 22.63
C LYS A 109 5.36 9.51 21.10
N LEU A 110 4.39 10.23 20.54
CA LEU A 110 4.20 10.42 19.10
C LEU A 110 5.18 11.41 18.47
N VAL A 111 5.69 12.37 19.24
CA VAL A 111 6.64 13.39 18.75
C VAL A 111 7.90 13.41 19.59
N SER A 112 9.01 13.84 18.99
CA SER A 112 10.30 14.02 19.67
C SER A 112 10.88 15.41 19.47
N TYR A 113 11.67 15.87 20.43
CA TYR A 113 12.29 17.19 20.43
C TYR A 113 13.81 17.08 20.56
N CYS A 114 14.54 18.05 20.01
CA CYS A 114 15.98 18.15 20.22
C CYS A 114 16.34 18.79 21.58
N SER A 115 15.40 19.54 22.17
CA SER A 115 15.60 20.24 23.44
C SER A 115 14.26 20.54 24.14
N LYS A 116 14.34 20.90 25.43
CA LYS A 116 13.17 21.29 26.22
C LYS A 116 12.57 22.62 25.73
N GLU A 117 13.38 23.52 25.21
CA GLU A 117 12.95 24.82 24.65
C GLU A 117 12.09 24.59 23.41
N CYS A 118 12.52 23.70 22.52
CA CYS A 118 11.73 23.30 21.34
C CYS A 118 10.40 22.66 21.73
N GLN A 119 10.39 21.83 22.79
CA GLN A 119 9.15 21.28 23.34
C GLN A 119 8.21 22.38 23.86
N ILE A 120 8.72 23.32 24.66
CA ILE A 120 7.93 24.43 25.21
C ILE A 120 7.33 25.28 24.10
N TYR A 121 8.11 25.55 23.04
CA TYR A 121 7.66 26.34 21.90
C TYR A 121 6.53 25.63 21.13
N HIS A 122 6.75 24.36 20.77
CA HIS A 122 5.76 23.56 20.02
C HIS A 122 4.51 23.20 20.86
N TRP A 123 4.60 23.22 22.19
CA TRP A 123 3.52 22.78 23.09
C TRP A 123 2.17 23.46 22.82
N ARG A 124 2.16 24.71 22.36
CA ARG A 124 0.93 25.46 22.04
C ARG A 124 0.08 24.74 20.98
N VAL A 125 0.72 24.08 20.03
CA VAL A 125 0.09 23.29 18.97
C VAL A 125 -0.09 21.85 19.43
N HIS A 126 1.00 21.21 19.87
CA HIS A 126 1.01 19.78 20.23
C HIS A 126 0.08 19.41 21.39
N LYS A 127 -0.25 20.35 22.30
CA LYS A 127 -1.12 20.08 23.45
C LYS A 127 -2.48 19.51 23.05
N ARG A 128 -3.01 19.88 21.88
CA ARG A 128 -4.27 19.34 21.36
C ARG A 128 -4.17 17.83 21.18
N ASP A 129 -3.15 17.38 20.46
CA ASP A 129 -2.98 15.97 20.12
C ASP A 129 -2.50 15.18 21.36
N CYS A 130 -1.65 15.79 22.20
CA CYS A 130 -1.16 15.19 23.44
C CYS A 130 -2.24 15.06 24.55
N LYS A 131 -3.33 15.80 24.42
CA LYS A 131 -4.50 15.73 25.32
C LYS A 131 -5.75 15.21 24.62
N ASP A 132 -5.61 14.59 23.45
CA ASP A 132 -6.73 14.01 22.73
C ASP A 132 -7.41 12.94 23.58
N SER A 133 -8.75 12.92 23.54
CA SER A 133 -9.56 11.91 24.23
C SER A 133 -9.18 10.47 23.86
N MET A 134 -8.69 10.24 22.64
CA MET A 134 -8.23 8.92 22.17
C MET A 134 -6.95 8.45 22.86
N LEU A 135 -6.17 9.34 23.49
CA LEU A 135 -5.06 8.95 24.36
C LEU A 135 -5.51 8.46 25.74
N SER A 136 -6.77 8.63 26.12
CA SER A 136 -7.28 8.16 27.40
C SER A 136 -7.30 6.64 27.46
N LYS A 137 -6.75 6.04 28.52
CA LYS A 137 -6.87 4.60 28.77
C LYS A 137 -8.33 4.17 28.95
N ASP A 138 -9.19 5.08 29.40
CA ASP A 138 -10.61 4.84 29.64
C ASP A 138 -11.49 5.18 28.41
N TRP A 139 -10.89 5.50 27.25
CA TRP A 139 -11.65 5.72 26.02
C TRP A 139 -12.46 4.48 25.65
N LYS A 140 -13.73 4.68 25.30
CA LYS A 140 -14.65 3.64 24.86
C LYS A 140 -15.33 4.06 23.56
N PRO A 141 -15.61 3.10 22.66
CA PRO A 141 -16.44 3.36 21.51
C PRO A 141 -17.83 3.89 21.86
N ALA A 142 -18.39 4.66 20.94
CA ALA A 142 -19.67 5.32 21.03
C ALA A 142 -20.80 4.35 21.33
N TRP A 143 -20.85 3.20 20.65
CA TRP A 143 -21.93 2.23 20.86
C TRP A 143 -21.93 1.66 22.29
N ILE A 144 -20.76 1.59 22.94
CA ILE A 144 -20.65 1.18 24.34
C ILE A 144 -21.13 2.28 25.28
N VAL A 145 -20.69 3.52 25.05
CA VAL A 145 -21.07 4.68 25.88
C VAL A 145 -22.56 5.01 25.75
N GLU A 146 -23.11 4.85 24.55
CA GLU A 146 -24.50 5.13 24.20
C GLU A 146 -25.43 3.94 24.48
N HIS A 147 -24.90 2.81 24.97
CA HIS A 147 -25.65 1.58 25.26
C HIS A 147 -26.52 1.09 24.08
N ARG A 148 -25.98 1.13 22.87
CA ARG A 148 -26.68 0.75 21.63
C ARG A 148 -26.00 -0.41 20.93
N ARG A 149 -26.76 -1.13 20.10
CA ARG A 149 -26.20 -2.15 19.20
C ARG A 149 -25.30 -1.47 18.17
N ALA A 150 -24.12 -2.05 17.94
CA ALA A 150 -23.18 -1.55 16.94
C ALA A 150 -23.71 -1.79 15.51
N SER A 151 -23.49 -0.85 14.60
CA SER A 151 -24.03 -0.87 13.23
C SER A 151 -23.39 -1.91 12.31
N PHE A 152 -22.23 -2.44 12.69
CA PHE A 152 -21.55 -3.52 11.96
C PHE A 152 -22.08 -4.91 12.30
N LEU A 153 -22.86 -5.06 13.38
CA LEU A 153 -23.51 -6.33 13.72
C LEU A 153 -24.73 -6.52 12.80
N SER A 154 -24.80 -7.68 12.17
CA SER A 154 -25.87 -8.05 11.26
C SER A 154 -26.18 -9.52 11.36
N GLU A 155 -27.44 -9.89 11.13
CA GLU A 155 -27.92 -11.28 11.12
C GLU A 155 -27.72 -11.97 9.75
N MET A 156 -27.01 -11.31 8.82
CA MET A 156 -26.67 -11.87 7.51
C MET A 156 -25.67 -13.02 7.62
N SER A 157 -25.78 -13.99 6.72
CA SER A 157 -24.74 -15.01 6.53
C SER A 157 -23.43 -14.39 6.02
N PRO A 158 -22.28 -15.07 6.19
CA PRO A 158 -20.99 -14.58 5.68
C PRO A 158 -21.01 -14.29 4.17
N SER A 159 -21.76 -15.09 3.39
CA SER A 159 -21.91 -14.87 1.95
C SER A 159 -22.71 -13.60 1.64
N GLU A 160 -23.83 -13.37 2.32
CA GLU A 160 -24.64 -12.17 2.14
C GLU A 160 -23.87 -10.91 2.56
N GLU A 161 -23.13 -10.99 3.67
CA GLU A 161 -22.28 -9.89 4.12
C GLU A 161 -21.18 -9.57 3.10
N PHE A 162 -20.55 -10.59 2.52
CA PHE A 162 -19.54 -10.43 1.47
C PHE A 162 -20.10 -9.72 0.23
N PHE A 163 -21.25 -10.16 -0.29
CA PHE A 163 -21.91 -9.52 -1.43
C PHE A 163 -22.33 -8.08 -1.12
N ARG A 164 -22.89 -7.84 0.06
CA ARG A 164 -23.28 -6.48 0.49
C ARG A 164 -22.06 -5.56 0.55
N LYS A 165 -20.93 -6.01 1.12
CA LYS A 165 -19.68 -5.23 1.16
C LYS A 165 -19.17 -4.89 -0.24
N GLY A 166 -19.31 -5.80 -1.20
CA GLY A 166 -18.94 -5.54 -2.60
C GLY A 166 -19.78 -4.46 -3.27
N MET A 167 -20.97 -4.15 -2.75
CA MET A 167 -21.85 -3.08 -3.23
C MET A 167 -21.81 -1.80 -2.39
N ASP A 168 -21.17 -1.84 -1.21
CA ASP A 168 -21.07 -0.70 -0.31
C ASP A 168 -19.96 0.24 -0.78
N GLU A 169 -20.30 1.50 -1.07
CA GLU A 169 -19.34 2.48 -1.61
C GLU A 169 -18.15 2.76 -0.70
N PHE A 170 -18.29 2.52 0.61
CA PHE A 170 -17.21 2.69 1.59
C PHE A 170 -16.34 1.44 1.76
N SER A 171 -16.86 0.26 1.40
CA SER A 171 -16.17 -1.03 1.58
C SER A 171 -15.67 -1.64 0.26
N SER A 172 -15.89 -0.97 -0.87
CA SER A 172 -15.43 -1.39 -2.19
C SER A 172 -14.49 -0.35 -2.80
N GLY A 173 -13.59 -0.78 -3.69
CA GLY A 173 -12.61 0.09 -4.32
C GLY A 173 -11.63 -0.69 -5.20
N VAL A 174 -10.71 0.03 -5.83
CA VAL A 174 -9.73 -0.50 -6.79
C VAL A 174 -8.57 -1.23 -6.09
N SER A 175 -8.44 -1.12 -4.76
CA SER A 175 -7.35 -1.72 -3.97
C SER A 175 -5.96 -1.33 -4.49
N LEU A 176 -5.67 -0.02 -4.47
CA LEU A 176 -4.43 0.56 -5.00
C LEU A 176 -3.21 0.31 -4.09
N TRP A 177 -3.46 -0.08 -2.85
CA TRP A 177 -2.48 -0.61 -1.92
C TRP A 177 -2.84 -2.06 -1.69
N GLY A 178 -1.85 -2.95 -1.80
CA GLY A 178 -2.15 -4.33 -1.53
C GLY A 178 -2.43 -4.57 -0.04
N ASN A 179 -3.00 -5.72 0.24
CA ASN A 179 -3.55 -6.14 1.54
C ASN A 179 -2.92 -7.43 2.13
N MET A 180 -1.67 -7.74 1.77
CA MET A 180 -0.92 -8.92 2.24
C MET A 180 0.55 -8.52 2.40
N PRO A 181 1.30 -9.11 3.36
CA PRO A 181 2.71 -8.77 3.50
C PRO A 181 3.51 -9.02 2.22
N ALA A 182 4.42 -8.10 1.87
CA ALA A 182 5.29 -8.25 0.72
C ALA A 182 6.11 -9.55 0.78
N MET A 183 6.29 -10.20 -0.38
CA MET A 183 6.86 -11.55 -0.48
C MET A 183 8.09 -11.49 -1.38
N ASP A 184 9.17 -12.14 -0.96
CA ASP A 184 10.28 -12.48 -1.87
C ASP A 184 9.89 -13.73 -2.65
N VAL A 185 9.41 -13.52 -3.88
CA VAL A 185 8.90 -14.60 -4.75
C VAL A 185 10.02 -15.51 -5.25
N LEU A 186 11.26 -15.01 -5.29
CA LEU A 186 12.40 -15.81 -5.70
C LEU A 186 12.88 -16.70 -4.54
N ASN A 187 13.01 -16.12 -3.35
CA ASN A 187 13.60 -16.71 -2.15
C ASN A 187 14.86 -17.52 -2.48
N LEU A 188 15.82 -16.83 -3.11
CA LEU A 188 17.02 -17.43 -3.69
C LEU A 188 17.79 -18.32 -2.70
N PRO A 189 17.95 -17.95 -1.41
CA PRO A 189 18.68 -18.79 -0.44
C PRO A 189 18.03 -20.14 -0.14
N LYS A 190 16.71 -20.28 -0.35
CA LYS A 190 15.97 -21.52 -0.10
C LYS A 190 15.71 -22.35 -1.36
N ASN A 191 15.95 -21.78 -2.54
CA ASN A 191 15.72 -22.42 -3.82
C ASN A 191 17.03 -22.67 -4.58
N GLU A 192 17.38 -21.83 -5.55
CA GLU A 192 18.49 -22.07 -6.48
C GLU A 192 19.86 -21.91 -5.81
N LYS A 193 20.00 -21.03 -4.81
CA LYS A 193 21.26 -20.75 -4.11
C LYS A 193 22.42 -20.35 -5.04
N ASP A 194 22.09 -19.79 -6.19
CA ASP A 194 23.04 -19.36 -7.21
C ASP A 194 22.74 -17.92 -7.61
N SER A 195 23.72 -17.04 -7.38
CA SER A 195 23.62 -15.61 -7.68
C SER A 195 23.96 -15.28 -9.14
N THR A 196 24.36 -16.26 -9.95
CA THR A 196 24.77 -16.08 -11.35
C THR A 196 23.69 -16.46 -12.36
N THR A 197 22.65 -17.16 -11.89
CA THR A 197 21.53 -17.62 -12.73
C THR A 197 20.62 -16.45 -13.15
N ASP A 198 20.21 -16.47 -14.42
CA ASP A 198 19.16 -15.59 -14.95
C ASP A 198 17.77 -16.07 -14.50
N PHE A 199 16.88 -15.14 -14.16
CA PHE A 199 15.52 -15.46 -13.72
C PHE A 199 14.46 -14.73 -14.54
N SER A 200 13.41 -15.45 -14.90
CA SER A 200 12.17 -14.87 -15.44
C SER A 200 11.03 -14.99 -14.42
N LEU A 201 10.48 -13.86 -13.99
CA LEU A 201 9.44 -13.77 -12.98
C LEU A 201 8.17 -13.17 -13.59
N ALA A 202 7.00 -13.69 -13.25
CA ALA A 202 5.71 -13.11 -13.62
C ALA A 202 4.90 -12.77 -12.38
N PHE A 203 4.51 -11.51 -12.23
CA PHE A 203 3.58 -11.01 -11.22
C PHE A 203 2.25 -10.72 -11.91
N VAL A 204 1.29 -11.64 -11.75
CA VAL A 204 0.03 -11.69 -12.48
C VAL A 204 -1.10 -11.26 -11.56
N ALA A 205 -1.86 -10.23 -11.98
CA ALA A 205 -2.80 -9.52 -11.10
C ALA A 205 -2.07 -8.95 -9.88
N SER A 206 -0.96 -8.24 -10.14
CA SER A 206 -0.01 -7.86 -9.10
C SER A 206 -0.58 -6.86 -8.09
N GLY A 207 -1.58 -6.06 -8.48
CA GLY A 207 -2.12 -4.98 -7.66
C GLY A 207 -1.16 -3.80 -7.50
N ASP A 208 -0.01 -4.01 -6.85
CA ASP A 208 1.02 -2.99 -6.67
C ASP A 208 2.45 -3.58 -6.84
N LEU A 209 3.48 -2.79 -6.53
CA LEU A 209 4.88 -3.17 -6.71
C LEU A 209 5.54 -3.81 -5.48
N ARG A 210 4.84 -4.04 -4.36
CA ARG A 210 5.50 -4.45 -3.10
C ARG A 210 6.24 -5.79 -3.24
N HIS A 211 5.66 -6.76 -3.95
CA HIS A 211 6.26 -8.09 -4.13
C HIS A 211 7.47 -7.99 -5.06
N VAL A 212 7.40 -7.15 -6.10
CA VAL A 212 8.51 -6.85 -7.00
C VAL A 212 9.67 -6.22 -6.24
N ILE A 213 9.39 -5.17 -5.45
CA ILE A 213 10.39 -4.45 -4.66
C ILE A 213 11.02 -5.39 -3.63
N ARG A 214 10.23 -6.15 -2.88
CA ARG A 214 10.74 -7.12 -1.90
C ARG A 214 11.64 -8.16 -2.55
N THR A 215 11.22 -8.72 -3.68
CA THR A 215 12.00 -9.74 -4.41
C THR A 215 13.34 -9.19 -4.88
N VAL A 216 13.35 -8.00 -5.52
CA VAL A 216 14.60 -7.39 -6.01
C VAL A 216 15.52 -6.95 -4.88
N ASN A 217 14.96 -6.40 -3.79
CA ASN A 217 15.74 -5.97 -2.62
C ASN A 217 16.39 -7.15 -1.89
N SER A 218 15.74 -8.32 -1.90
CA SER A 218 16.21 -9.54 -1.24
C SER A 218 17.35 -10.25 -1.97
N LEU A 219 17.69 -9.82 -3.19
CA LEU A 219 18.83 -10.38 -3.92
C LEU A 219 20.16 -10.07 -3.21
N PRO A 220 21.10 -11.03 -3.19
CA PRO A 220 22.39 -10.79 -2.59
C PRO A 220 23.17 -9.74 -3.38
N SER A 221 24.08 -9.01 -2.73
CA SER A 221 24.85 -7.93 -3.36
C SER A 221 25.75 -8.41 -4.50
N ASN A 222 26.10 -9.68 -4.55
CA ASN A 222 26.89 -10.32 -5.60
C ASN A 222 26.03 -10.98 -6.71
N PHE A 223 24.73 -10.70 -6.76
CA PHE A 223 23.89 -11.15 -7.87
C PHE A 223 24.40 -10.57 -9.20
N SER A 224 24.61 -11.44 -10.18
CA SER A 224 25.19 -11.11 -11.49
C SER A 224 24.38 -11.67 -12.66
N GLY A 225 23.28 -12.38 -12.40
CA GLY A 225 22.34 -12.80 -13.43
C GLY A 225 21.46 -11.65 -13.92
N ASN A 226 20.65 -11.94 -14.93
CA ASN A 226 19.63 -11.04 -15.47
C ASN A 226 18.26 -11.35 -14.86
N LEU A 227 17.48 -10.33 -14.55
CA LEU A 227 16.09 -10.47 -14.15
C LEU A 227 15.16 -9.99 -15.26
N ASN A 228 14.30 -10.87 -15.73
CA ASN A 228 13.20 -10.52 -16.61
C ASN A 228 11.88 -10.58 -15.82
N ILE A 229 11.28 -9.43 -15.55
CA ILE A 229 10.10 -9.29 -14.70
C ILE A 229 8.90 -8.89 -15.56
N LEU A 230 7.89 -9.75 -15.63
CA LEU A 230 6.58 -9.42 -16.16
C LEU A 230 5.68 -8.93 -15.02
N ILE A 231 5.00 -7.80 -15.23
CA ILE A 231 3.97 -7.25 -14.34
C ILE A 231 2.68 -7.15 -15.12
N ASN A 232 1.59 -7.70 -14.61
CA ASN A 232 0.29 -7.64 -15.25
C ASN A 232 -0.83 -7.30 -14.28
N ASP A 233 -1.74 -6.43 -14.73
CA ASP A 233 -3.03 -6.23 -14.09
C ASP A 233 -4.08 -5.86 -15.14
N ARG A 234 -5.33 -6.27 -14.93
CA ARG A 234 -6.44 -5.87 -15.82
C ARG A 234 -6.91 -4.44 -15.55
N CYS A 235 -6.62 -3.90 -14.37
CA CYS A 235 -7.06 -2.59 -13.95
C CYS A 235 -6.06 -1.52 -14.40
N LEU A 236 -6.45 -0.72 -15.39
CA LEU A 236 -5.57 0.27 -15.98
C LEU A 236 -5.00 1.32 -14.99
N PRO A 237 -5.75 1.87 -14.01
CA PRO A 237 -5.15 2.79 -13.03
C PRO A 237 -4.03 2.14 -12.19
N ILE A 238 -4.13 0.85 -11.87
CA ILE A 238 -3.07 0.10 -11.20
C ILE A 238 -1.82 0.04 -12.09
N VAL A 239 -1.99 -0.34 -13.36
CA VAL A 239 -0.90 -0.48 -14.33
C VAL A 239 -0.18 0.86 -14.53
N CYS A 240 -0.94 1.94 -14.72
CA CYS A 240 -0.39 3.29 -14.88
C CYS A 240 0.40 3.74 -13.64
N ARG A 241 -0.09 3.47 -12.43
CA ARG A 241 0.63 3.78 -11.18
C ARG A 241 1.93 3.00 -11.06
N ASN A 242 1.92 1.71 -11.37
CA ASN A 242 3.12 0.86 -11.34
C ASN A 242 4.19 1.36 -12.32
N ILE A 243 3.79 1.76 -13.54
CA ILE A 243 4.69 2.39 -14.52
C ILE A 243 5.31 3.67 -13.95
N ILE A 244 4.49 4.56 -13.36
CA ILE A 244 4.99 5.83 -12.81
C ILE A 244 5.96 5.60 -11.65
N LEU A 245 5.67 4.68 -10.74
CA LEU A 245 6.55 4.35 -9.62
C LEU A 245 7.92 3.83 -10.11
N LEU A 246 7.93 2.95 -11.11
CA LEU A 246 9.16 2.47 -11.73
C LEU A 246 9.92 3.61 -12.42
N LEU A 247 9.23 4.52 -13.12
CA LEU A 247 9.85 5.69 -13.74
C LEU A 247 10.45 6.64 -12.71
N ILE A 248 9.73 6.96 -11.62
CA ILE A 248 10.23 7.82 -10.53
C ILE A 248 11.54 7.24 -9.97
N LEU A 249 11.52 5.96 -9.57
CA LEU A 249 12.67 5.30 -8.93
C LEU A 249 13.83 5.05 -9.90
N GLY A 250 13.53 4.78 -11.17
CA GLY A 250 14.53 4.49 -12.19
C GLY A 250 15.17 5.72 -12.84
N THR A 251 14.46 6.84 -12.95
CA THR A 251 14.91 7.98 -13.76
C THR A 251 15.33 9.22 -12.96
N ILE A 252 14.77 9.44 -11.76
CA ILE A 252 15.23 10.52 -10.88
C ILE A 252 16.59 10.10 -10.31
N SER A 253 17.61 10.95 -10.44
CA SER A 253 18.99 10.61 -10.05
C SER A 253 19.25 10.70 -8.55
N ASP A 254 18.60 11.64 -7.86
CA ASP A 254 18.71 11.79 -6.41
C ASP A 254 17.91 10.67 -5.72
N GLU A 255 18.61 9.79 -5.03
CA GLU A 255 18.05 8.62 -4.35
C GLU A 255 16.99 8.98 -3.31
N ASN A 256 17.28 9.95 -2.45
CA ASN A 256 16.39 10.33 -1.35
C ASN A 256 15.11 10.94 -1.90
N LEU A 257 15.26 11.81 -2.90
CA LEU A 257 14.13 12.45 -3.56
C LEU A 257 13.29 11.48 -4.39
N ALA A 258 13.92 10.54 -5.10
CA ALA A 258 13.19 9.51 -5.84
C ALA A 258 12.34 8.65 -4.89
N ALA A 259 12.91 8.23 -3.77
CA ALA A 259 12.22 7.42 -2.77
C ALA A 259 11.06 8.19 -2.11
N ASP A 260 11.25 9.46 -1.76
CA ASP A 260 10.23 10.27 -1.10
C ASP A 260 9.07 10.62 -2.04
N ILE A 261 9.37 10.99 -3.30
CA ILE A 261 8.34 11.20 -4.34
C ILE A 261 7.55 9.90 -4.56
N ALA A 262 8.23 8.75 -4.68
CA ALA A 262 7.58 7.47 -4.90
C ALA A 262 6.68 7.08 -3.71
N LEU A 263 7.13 7.29 -2.48
CA LEU A 263 6.34 7.02 -1.26
C LEU A 263 5.05 7.83 -1.27
N HIS A 264 5.15 9.14 -1.48
CA HIS A 264 3.98 10.02 -1.42
C HIS A 264 3.04 9.84 -2.63
N PHE A 265 3.59 9.59 -3.82
CA PHE A 265 2.79 9.20 -4.99
C PHE A 265 2.04 7.87 -4.74
N TRP A 266 2.66 6.93 -4.03
CA TRP A 266 2.02 5.64 -3.75
C TRP A 266 0.94 5.78 -2.66
N TYR A 267 1.28 6.33 -1.50
CA TYR A 267 0.49 6.14 -0.28
C TYR A 267 -0.13 7.41 0.29
N SER A 268 0.22 8.61 -0.21
CA SER A 268 -0.32 9.86 0.33
C SER A 268 -1.39 10.48 -0.57
N SER A 269 -2.50 10.91 0.02
CA SER A 269 -3.62 11.62 -0.65
C SER A 269 -3.21 13.00 -1.18
N PHE A 270 -2.24 13.63 -0.53
CA PHE A 270 -1.61 14.88 -0.94
C PHE A 270 -0.10 14.73 -1.00
N MET A 271 0.54 15.59 -1.79
CA MET A 271 1.99 15.67 -1.95
C MET A 271 2.44 17.14 -2.11
N PRO A 272 3.72 17.44 -1.88
CA PRO A 272 4.31 18.72 -2.24
C PRO A 272 4.16 19.04 -3.73
N HIS A 273 4.00 20.32 -4.06
CA HIS A 273 3.87 20.80 -5.43
C HIS A 273 5.07 20.38 -6.31
N GLU A 274 6.27 20.44 -5.74
CA GLU A 274 7.53 20.08 -6.40
C GLU A 274 7.52 18.61 -6.84
N TYR A 275 6.90 17.73 -6.07
CA TYR A 275 6.86 16.28 -6.36
C TYR A 275 5.96 16.03 -7.55
N ARG A 276 4.79 16.67 -7.55
CA ARG A 276 3.89 16.62 -8.69
C ARG A 276 4.53 17.19 -9.96
N MET A 277 5.21 18.33 -9.89
CA MET A 277 5.87 18.93 -11.06
C MET A 277 6.91 17.98 -11.66
N ARG A 278 7.68 17.28 -10.81
CA ARG A 278 8.62 16.24 -11.27
C ARG A 278 7.91 15.07 -11.92
N THR A 279 6.87 14.53 -11.29
CA THR A 279 6.06 13.45 -11.86
C THR A 279 5.42 13.83 -13.19
N SER A 280 4.88 15.04 -13.32
CA SER A 280 4.27 15.55 -14.55
C SER A 280 5.31 15.75 -15.67
N ALA A 281 6.52 16.19 -15.36
CA ALA A 281 7.61 16.29 -16.35
C ALA A 281 8.05 14.90 -16.86
N LEU A 282 8.13 13.90 -15.97
CA LEU A 282 8.39 12.51 -16.35
C LEU A 282 7.30 11.99 -17.29
N LEU A 283 6.03 12.18 -16.92
CA LEU A 283 4.89 11.76 -17.73
C LEU A 283 4.82 12.47 -19.06
N THR A 284 5.10 13.76 -19.12
CA THR A 284 5.08 14.51 -20.38
C THR A 284 6.22 14.07 -21.31
N SER A 285 7.39 13.76 -20.75
CA SER A 285 8.50 13.17 -21.50
C SER A 285 8.13 11.81 -22.10
N LEU A 286 7.28 11.03 -21.44
CA LEU A 286 6.73 9.77 -21.94
C LEU A 286 5.62 9.97 -22.98
N ILE A 287 4.71 10.94 -22.75
CA ILE A 287 3.51 11.20 -23.56
C ILE A 287 3.85 11.86 -24.90
N LEU A 288 4.71 12.89 -24.90
CA LEU A 288 4.95 13.72 -26.09
C LEU A 288 5.48 12.91 -27.30
N PRO A 289 6.40 11.94 -27.15
CA PRO A 289 6.77 11.04 -28.25
C PRO A 289 5.63 10.20 -28.82
N GLN A 290 4.56 9.97 -28.06
CA GLN A 290 3.45 9.10 -28.46
C GLN A 290 2.34 9.84 -29.22
N ALA A 291 2.32 11.17 -29.13
CA ALA A 291 1.34 12.01 -29.82
C ALA A 291 1.62 12.19 -31.33
N THR A 292 2.75 11.68 -31.84
CA THR A 292 3.13 11.79 -33.25
C THR A 292 2.62 10.60 -34.07
N PRO A 293 2.01 10.81 -35.26
CA PRO A 293 1.59 9.72 -36.15
C PRO A 293 2.76 8.78 -36.50
N GLY A 294 2.58 7.47 -36.29
CA GLY A 294 3.62 6.46 -36.53
C GLY A 294 4.50 6.11 -35.33
N SER A 295 4.15 6.57 -34.12
CA SER A 295 4.81 6.18 -32.88
C SER A 295 4.75 4.66 -32.63
N PRO A 296 5.77 4.06 -31.98
CA PRO A 296 5.75 2.64 -31.65
C PRO A 296 4.58 2.31 -30.71
N SER A 297 3.88 1.21 -30.97
CA SER A 297 2.79 0.72 -30.09
C SER A 297 3.26 0.29 -28.69
N VAL A 298 4.58 0.17 -28.50
CA VAL A 298 5.24 -0.21 -27.25
C VAL A 298 6.22 0.88 -26.85
N CYS A 299 6.02 1.44 -25.65
CA CYS A 299 6.98 2.33 -25.01
C CYS A 299 8.12 1.53 -24.39
N SER A 300 9.35 2.03 -24.53
CA SER A 300 10.51 1.51 -23.82
C SER A 300 11.34 2.66 -23.25
N CYS A 301 11.78 2.53 -22.01
CA CYS A 301 12.53 3.55 -21.29
C CYS A 301 13.62 2.91 -20.41
N PRO A 302 14.84 3.45 -20.38
CA PRO A 302 15.86 3.03 -19.41
C PRO A 302 15.48 3.46 -17.99
N LEU A 303 15.66 2.56 -17.02
CA LEU A 303 15.52 2.79 -15.58
C LEU A 303 16.91 2.79 -14.95
N GLY A 304 17.68 3.84 -15.21
CA GLY A 304 19.11 3.87 -14.92
C GLY A 304 19.92 3.26 -16.07
N HIS A 305 21.13 2.77 -15.78
CA HIS A 305 22.04 2.29 -16.82
C HIS A 305 21.92 0.78 -17.11
N ASN A 306 21.42 0.00 -16.16
CA ASN A 306 21.35 -1.47 -16.27
C ASN A 306 19.92 -2.02 -16.40
N SER A 307 18.90 -1.22 -16.07
CA SER A 307 17.51 -1.67 -16.09
C SER A 307 16.69 -0.97 -17.17
N THR A 308 15.64 -1.63 -17.64
CA THR A 308 14.73 -1.09 -18.66
C THR A 308 13.28 -1.45 -18.33
N ILE A 309 12.33 -0.62 -18.77
CA ILE A 309 10.90 -0.91 -18.72
C ILE A 309 10.32 -0.85 -20.13
N SER A 310 9.45 -1.79 -20.45
CA SER A 310 8.71 -1.85 -21.72
C SER A 310 7.24 -2.14 -21.46
N PHE A 311 6.33 -1.40 -22.12
CA PHE A 311 4.90 -1.55 -21.94
C PHE A 311 4.12 -1.06 -23.17
N PRO A 312 3.00 -1.71 -23.54
CA PRO A 312 2.08 -1.17 -24.52
C PRO A 312 1.32 0.00 -23.88
N LEU A 313 1.02 1.02 -24.68
CA LEU A 313 0.33 2.21 -24.19
C LEU A 313 -0.99 2.36 -24.94
N PRO A 314 -2.10 1.78 -24.43
CA PRO A 314 -3.41 1.99 -25.05
C PRO A 314 -3.84 3.45 -24.90
N ASP A 315 -4.64 3.97 -25.84
CA ASP A 315 -5.14 5.36 -25.80
C ASP A 315 -5.79 5.73 -24.46
N GLU A 316 -6.46 4.76 -23.82
CA GLU A 316 -7.07 4.94 -22.51
C GLU A 316 -6.04 5.22 -21.40
N ALA A 317 -4.83 4.63 -21.47
CA ALA A 317 -3.77 4.87 -20.48
C ALA A 317 -3.30 6.33 -20.51
N MET A 318 -3.30 6.95 -21.69
CA MET A 318 -2.96 8.38 -21.85
C MET A 318 -3.90 9.28 -21.07
N ARG A 319 -5.19 8.93 -20.98
CA ARG A 319 -6.18 9.67 -20.18
C ARG A 319 -5.84 9.62 -18.69
N TYR A 320 -5.42 8.46 -18.18
CA TYR A 320 -4.97 8.33 -16.79
C TYR A 320 -3.69 9.13 -16.52
N PHE A 321 -2.68 9.05 -17.39
CA PHE A 321 -1.45 9.83 -17.23
C PHE A 321 -1.71 11.35 -17.26
N ALA A 322 -2.60 11.80 -18.15
CA ALA A 322 -3.04 13.19 -18.20
C ALA A 322 -3.77 13.60 -16.90
N HIS A 323 -4.69 12.75 -16.41
CA HIS A 323 -5.41 12.98 -15.15
C HIS A 323 -4.48 13.11 -13.95
N TYR A 324 -3.51 12.21 -13.80
CA TYR A 324 -2.56 12.24 -12.68
C TYR A 324 -1.67 13.50 -12.68
N SER A 325 -1.50 14.13 -13.85
CA SER A 325 -0.79 15.40 -14.00
C SER A 325 -1.71 16.63 -13.98
N SER A 326 -3.03 16.45 -13.96
CA SER A 326 -4.02 17.51 -14.25
C SER A 326 -4.24 18.49 -13.11
N MET A 327 -4.32 19.79 -13.40
CA MET A 327 -4.58 20.86 -12.41
C MET A 327 -6.08 21.12 -12.23
N ASN A 328 -6.92 20.18 -12.67
CA ASN A 328 -8.36 20.40 -12.88
C ASN A 328 -9.21 20.20 -11.61
N SER A 329 -8.59 19.87 -10.49
CA SER A 329 -9.26 19.66 -9.21
C SER A 329 -8.68 20.59 -8.18
N SER A 330 -9.55 21.30 -7.46
CA SER A 330 -9.11 22.14 -6.34
C SER A 330 -8.73 21.27 -5.14
N VAL A 331 -7.89 21.80 -4.26
CA VAL A 331 -7.49 21.13 -3.01
C VAL A 331 -8.73 20.82 -2.16
N SER A 332 -9.67 21.78 -2.10
CA SER A 332 -10.91 21.63 -1.32
C SER A 332 -11.77 20.48 -1.83
N GLN A 333 -12.00 20.38 -3.14
CA GLN A 333 -12.86 19.33 -3.70
C GLN A 333 -12.34 17.91 -3.37
N VAL A 334 -11.03 17.73 -3.48
CA VAL A 334 -10.38 16.45 -3.19
C VAL A 334 -10.41 16.15 -1.68
N GLN A 335 -10.15 17.16 -0.85
CA GLN A 335 -10.24 17.01 0.60
C GLN A 335 -11.67 16.68 1.05
N ASP A 336 -12.69 17.34 0.49
CA ASP A 336 -14.10 17.12 0.82
C ASP A 336 -14.53 15.69 0.47
N GLU A 337 -14.11 15.15 -0.69
CA GLU A 337 -14.36 13.75 -1.03
C GLU A 337 -13.59 12.79 -0.11
N TYR A 338 -12.31 13.08 0.17
CA TYR A 338 -11.51 12.27 1.09
C TYR A 338 -12.18 12.19 2.47
N ASP A 339 -12.62 13.32 3.02
CA ASP A 339 -13.34 13.40 4.29
C ASP A 339 -14.71 12.71 4.22
N ARG A 340 -15.47 12.88 3.12
CA ARG A 340 -16.75 12.20 2.91
C ARG A 340 -16.63 10.69 3.07
N VAL A 341 -15.55 10.10 2.54
CA VAL A 341 -15.32 8.65 2.61
C VAL A 341 -14.66 8.24 3.93
N ARG A 342 -13.57 8.91 4.31
CA ARG A 342 -12.73 8.49 5.45
C ARG A 342 -13.35 8.80 6.80
N ASN A 343 -14.22 9.80 6.87
CA ASN A 343 -14.86 10.29 8.08
C ASN A 343 -16.41 10.22 8.00
N ALA A 344 -16.95 9.34 7.13
CA ALA A 344 -18.38 9.15 6.97
C ALA A 344 -19.07 8.84 8.33
N PRO A 345 -20.08 9.62 8.76
CA PRO A 345 -20.74 9.40 10.05
C PRO A 345 -21.37 8.02 10.20
N SER A 346 -21.88 7.44 9.11
CA SER A 346 -22.43 6.07 9.07
C SER A 346 -21.39 4.99 9.36
N ARG A 347 -20.11 5.32 9.24
CA ARG A 347 -18.97 4.42 9.44
C ARG A 347 -18.31 4.56 10.80
N ARG A 348 -18.81 5.44 11.68
CA ARG A 348 -18.26 5.70 13.02
C ARG A 348 -17.98 4.41 13.80
N ASP A 349 -18.94 3.49 13.85
CA ASP A 349 -18.76 2.23 14.59
C ASP A 349 -17.68 1.33 13.97
N PHE A 350 -17.53 1.34 12.66
CA PHE A 350 -16.49 0.56 11.98
C PHE A 350 -15.10 1.10 12.30
N HIS A 351 -14.94 2.43 12.34
CA HIS A 351 -13.67 3.09 12.69
C HIS A 351 -13.34 2.90 14.16
N GLU A 352 -14.31 3.14 15.04
CA GLU A 352 -14.12 2.98 16.47
C GLU A 352 -13.92 1.50 16.87
N ARG A 353 -14.40 0.54 16.06
CA ARG A 353 -14.09 -0.90 16.20
C ARG A 353 -12.61 -1.19 16.00
N MET A 354 -12.00 -0.54 15.03
CA MET A 354 -10.55 -0.61 14.85
C MET A 354 -9.85 0.05 16.04
N TYR A 355 -10.24 1.27 16.41
CA TYR A 355 -9.61 2.00 17.51
C TYR A 355 -9.72 1.30 18.87
N ALA A 356 -10.83 0.59 19.13
CA ALA A 356 -11.00 -0.18 20.35
C ALA A 356 -9.83 -1.13 20.61
N LYS A 357 -9.21 -1.65 19.54
CA LYS A 357 -8.11 -2.62 19.55
C LYS A 357 -6.74 -2.03 19.72
N LEU A 358 -6.62 -0.72 19.60
CA LEU A 358 -5.35 -0.04 19.57
C LEU A 358 -4.98 0.51 20.94
N ARG A 359 -3.67 0.44 21.25
CA ARG A 359 -3.10 1.19 22.37
C ARG A 359 -3.33 2.69 22.16
N PRO A 360 -3.42 3.50 23.24
CA PRO A 360 -3.87 4.88 23.12
C PRO A 360 -3.07 5.74 22.12
N PRO A 361 -1.72 5.72 22.08
CA PRO A 361 -0.98 6.47 21.07
C PRO A 361 -1.28 6.04 19.63
N HIS A 362 -1.47 4.74 19.39
CA HIS A 362 -1.80 4.24 18.06
C HIS A 362 -3.20 4.69 17.61
N ARG A 363 -4.19 4.82 18.51
CA ARG A 363 -5.48 5.42 18.14
C ARG A 363 -5.30 6.82 17.54
N VAL A 364 -4.47 7.65 18.18
CA VAL A 364 -4.18 9.00 17.69
C VAL A 364 -3.38 8.97 16.39
N ALA A 365 -2.40 8.08 16.25
CA ALA A 365 -1.64 7.93 15.01
C ALA A 365 -2.54 7.52 13.82
N PHE A 366 -3.41 6.52 14.00
CA PHE A 366 -4.38 6.10 12.98
C PHE A 366 -5.42 7.17 12.67
N HIS A 367 -5.87 7.91 13.69
CA HIS A 367 -6.78 9.03 13.48
C HIS A 367 -6.12 10.17 12.69
N GLU A 368 -4.86 10.49 12.96
CA GLU A 368 -4.10 11.50 12.21
C GLU A 368 -3.94 11.08 10.74
N PHE A 369 -3.54 9.83 10.49
CA PHE A 369 -3.48 9.30 9.12
C PHE A 369 -4.86 9.29 8.45
N ARG A 370 -5.94 8.95 9.16
CA ARG A 370 -7.30 9.02 8.61
C ARG A 370 -7.73 10.45 8.27
N ARG A 371 -7.31 11.44 9.04
CA ARG A 371 -7.64 12.86 8.83
C ARG A 371 -6.94 13.44 7.61
N PHE A 372 -5.68 13.09 7.40
CA PHE A 372 -4.85 13.69 6.35
C PHE A 372 -4.59 12.80 5.15
N GLY A 373 -4.50 11.48 5.35
CA GLY A 373 -4.08 10.53 4.34
C GLY A 373 -2.62 10.68 3.92
N ILE A 374 -1.76 11.21 4.78
CA ILE A 374 -0.34 11.46 4.48
C ILE A 374 0.53 10.53 5.34
N VAL A 375 1.42 9.76 4.70
CA VAL A 375 2.38 8.91 5.41
C VAL A 375 3.61 9.74 5.79
N LEU A 376 3.67 10.20 7.02
CA LEU A 376 4.78 10.98 7.59
C LEU A 376 4.96 10.66 9.07
N PRO A 377 6.13 10.93 9.66
CA PRO A 377 6.28 10.98 11.11
C PRO A 377 5.31 11.99 11.73
N PHE A 378 4.71 11.66 12.86
CA PHE A 378 3.63 12.46 13.47
C PHE A 378 4.03 13.92 13.73
N GLY A 379 5.29 14.15 14.11
CA GLY A 379 5.83 15.48 14.37
C GLY A 379 6.37 16.23 13.15
N ALA A 380 6.32 15.63 11.95
CA ALA A 380 6.86 16.23 10.75
C ALA A 380 5.97 17.36 10.22
N LEU A 381 6.57 18.33 9.55
CA LEU A 381 5.82 19.40 8.90
C LEU A 381 5.02 18.84 7.71
N ASN A 382 3.69 18.88 7.79
CA ASN A 382 2.80 18.42 6.72
C ASN A 382 2.16 19.57 5.92
N ALA A 383 2.29 20.83 6.35
CA ALA A 383 1.52 21.92 5.76
C ALA A 383 1.79 22.14 4.25
N HIS A 384 2.96 21.75 3.77
CA HIS A 384 3.35 21.88 2.35
C HIS A 384 2.81 20.75 1.47
N PHE A 385 2.14 19.75 2.04
CA PHE A 385 1.42 18.69 1.34
C PHE A 385 0.06 19.20 0.88
N ASN A 386 0.08 20.14 -0.05
CA ASN A 386 -1.08 20.93 -0.44
C ASN A 386 -1.52 20.69 -1.89
N VAL A 387 -1.02 19.64 -2.53
CA VAL A 387 -1.44 19.27 -3.89
C VAL A 387 -2.02 17.86 -3.92
N PRO A 388 -3.24 17.68 -4.47
CA PRO A 388 -3.85 16.37 -4.61
C PRO A 388 -2.97 15.37 -5.36
N ASN A 389 -2.88 14.17 -4.79
CA ASN A 389 -2.42 13.01 -5.52
C ASN A 389 -3.58 12.37 -6.28
N LEU A 390 -3.87 12.90 -7.47
CA LEU A 390 -4.99 12.46 -8.32
C LEU A 390 -4.87 11.00 -8.77
N SER A 391 -3.73 10.33 -8.57
CA SER A 391 -3.62 8.89 -8.82
C SER A 391 -4.45 8.02 -7.87
N LEU A 392 -4.93 8.59 -6.76
CA LEU A 392 -5.81 7.94 -5.78
C LEU A 392 -7.31 8.30 -5.98
N PHE A 393 -7.63 9.10 -7.00
CA PHE A 393 -8.98 9.59 -7.27
C PHE A 393 -9.41 9.31 -8.72
N SER A 394 -10.70 9.05 -8.93
CA SER A 394 -11.29 8.86 -10.27
C SER A 394 -11.24 10.16 -11.09
N PHE A 395 -11.62 10.08 -12.37
CA PHE A 395 -11.73 11.27 -13.23
C PHE A 395 -12.75 12.29 -12.69
N GLU A 396 -13.77 11.82 -11.97
CA GLU A 396 -14.79 12.61 -11.29
C GLU A 396 -14.36 13.06 -9.89
N GLY A 397 -13.12 12.77 -9.49
CA GLY A 397 -12.56 13.12 -8.19
C GLY A 397 -13.01 12.21 -7.05
N LYS A 398 -13.55 11.01 -7.33
CA LYS A 398 -13.97 10.05 -6.29
C LYS A 398 -12.80 9.26 -5.71
N TRP A 399 -12.78 9.06 -4.39
CA TRP A 399 -11.75 8.24 -3.74
C TRP A 399 -11.81 6.79 -4.26
N LEU A 400 -10.68 6.25 -4.70
CA LEU A 400 -10.62 4.95 -5.37
C LEU A 400 -10.39 3.76 -4.44
N GLN A 401 -10.37 3.96 -3.12
CA GLN A 401 -10.13 2.89 -2.14
C GLN A 401 -11.25 2.81 -1.10
N THR A 402 -11.14 1.86 -0.17
CA THR A 402 -12.10 1.73 0.93
C THR A 402 -11.88 2.80 2.00
N ASP A 403 -12.85 2.96 2.88
CA ASP A 403 -12.76 3.85 4.04
C ASP A 403 -11.77 3.36 5.10
N TYR A 404 -11.36 2.09 5.04
CA TYR A 404 -10.38 1.49 5.94
C TYR A 404 -9.04 1.16 5.28
N ALA A 405 -8.81 1.53 4.02
CA ALA A 405 -7.53 1.31 3.35
C ALA A 405 -6.36 1.85 4.18
N ASP A 406 -5.32 1.04 4.35
CA ASP A 406 -4.14 1.36 5.14
C ASP A 406 -2.87 0.74 4.52
N PRO A 407 -1.79 1.53 4.30
CA PRO A 407 -0.55 1.02 3.75
C PRO A 407 0.18 0.01 4.64
N LEU A 408 -0.09 -0.04 5.95
CA LEU A 408 0.51 -1.00 6.88
C LEU A 408 0.19 -2.46 6.51
N GLU A 409 -0.95 -2.72 5.86
CA GLU A 409 -1.38 -4.06 5.46
C GLU A 409 -0.45 -4.73 4.44
N GLY A 410 0.36 -3.94 3.73
CA GLY A 410 1.27 -4.44 2.70
C GLY A 410 2.63 -4.92 3.21
N TRP A 411 2.94 -4.77 4.50
CA TRP A 411 4.31 -4.87 5.01
C TRP A 411 4.40 -5.63 6.33
N ASP A 412 5.58 -6.20 6.61
CA ASP A 412 5.85 -6.85 7.90
C ASP A 412 6.08 -5.79 8.99
N LEU A 413 5.20 -5.78 9.99
CA LEU A 413 5.24 -4.79 11.06
C LEU A 413 6.46 -4.90 11.97
N ASP A 414 7.08 -6.08 12.09
CA ASP A 414 8.31 -6.23 12.86
C ASP A 414 9.43 -5.43 12.18
N GLU A 415 9.58 -5.56 10.85
CA GLU A 415 10.56 -4.81 10.06
C GLU A 415 10.24 -3.31 10.03
N VAL A 416 8.96 -2.94 9.91
CA VAL A 416 8.51 -1.53 9.93
C VAL A 416 8.95 -0.86 11.24
N ILE A 417 8.68 -1.49 12.38
CA ILE A 417 9.01 -0.95 13.69
C ILE A 417 10.53 -0.95 13.91
N GLU A 418 11.24 -2.00 13.48
CA GLU A 418 12.70 -2.08 13.59
C GLU A 418 13.38 -0.93 12.83
N VAL A 419 13.03 -0.74 11.55
CA VAL A 419 13.60 0.34 10.74
C VAL A 419 13.20 1.71 11.27
N GLY A 420 11.97 1.88 11.74
CA GLY A 420 11.51 3.10 12.40
C GLY A 420 12.39 3.47 13.59
N LYS A 421 12.62 2.52 14.51
CA LYS A 421 13.51 2.70 15.68
C LYS A 421 14.93 3.08 15.26
N ALA A 422 15.47 2.43 14.23
CA ALA A 422 16.81 2.74 13.72
C ALA A 422 16.95 4.20 13.21
N HIS A 423 15.83 4.80 12.79
CA HIS A 423 15.75 6.20 12.35
C HIS A 423 15.27 7.17 13.45
N GLY A 424 15.06 6.68 14.67
CA GLY A 424 14.69 7.47 15.84
C GLY A 424 13.18 7.60 16.09
N ALA A 425 12.33 7.01 15.24
CA ALA A 425 10.90 6.93 15.49
C ALA A 425 10.59 6.02 16.69
N THR A 426 9.53 6.33 17.40
CA THR A 426 9.01 5.45 18.46
C THR A 426 7.99 4.49 17.84
N PRO A 427 7.81 3.27 18.39
CA PRO A 427 6.75 2.37 17.92
C PRO A 427 5.36 3.00 17.95
N GLN A 428 5.13 3.92 18.90
CA GLN A 428 3.87 4.66 19.03
C GLN A 428 3.57 5.53 17.80
N ASP A 429 4.60 6.08 17.15
CA ASP A 429 4.49 6.75 15.85
C ASP A 429 4.62 5.71 14.72
N ILE A 430 3.61 4.85 14.59
CA ILE A 430 3.63 3.73 13.64
C ILE A 430 3.72 4.19 12.18
N TYR A 431 3.13 5.32 11.81
CA TYR A 431 3.26 5.88 10.46
C TYR A 431 4.61 6.58 10.24
N GLY A 432 5.24 7.11 11.29
CA GLY A 432 6.66 7.50 11.25
C GLY A 432 7.57 6.30 11.05
N CYS A 433 7.32 5.18 11.73
CA CYS A 433 8.02 3.93 11.49
C CYS A 433 7.85 3.47 10.04
N LEU A 434 6.60 3.49 9.54
CA LEU A 434 6.27 3.15 8.16
C LEU A 434 6.99 4.06 7.15
N TYR A 435 7.02 5.38 7.39
CA TYR A 435 7.71 6.33 6.53
C TYR A 435 9.19 5.96 6.35
N PHE A 436 9.90 5.72 7.46
CA PHE A 436 11.32 5.35 7.40
C PHE A 436 11.54 3.96 6.79
N PHE A 437 10.66 3.01 7.06
CA PHE A 437 10.70 1.70 6.44
C PHE A 437 10.52 1.79 4.91
N LEU A 438 9.48 2.48 4.44
CA LEU A 438 9.18 2.62 3.02
C LEU A 438 10.30 3.35 2.27
N THR A 439 10.78 4.47 2.82
CA THR A 439 11.92 5.19 2.20
C THR A 439 13.16 4.30 2.13
N ALA A 440 13.48 3.51 3.16
CA ALA A 440 14.60 2.56 3.12
C ALA A 440 14.42 1.48 2.03
N GLN A 441 13.22 0.90 1.90
CA GLN A 441 12.92 -0.08 0.85
C GLN A 441 13.03 0.52 -0.56
N LEU A 442 12.49 1.72 -0.76
CA LEU A 442 12.49 2.41 -2.05
C LEU A 442 13.89 2.87 -2.46
N ARG A 443 14.71 3.34 -1.50
CA ARG A 443 16.13 3.67 -1.75
C ARG A 443 16.93 2.44 -2.13
N THR A 444 16.75 1.33 -1.42
CA THR A 444 17.39 0.06 -1.76
C THR A 444 17.01 -0.35 -3.18
N PHE A 445 15.73 -0.28 -3.53
CA PHE A 445 15.27 -0.63 -4.88
C PHE A 445 15.84 0.30 -5.95
N HIS A 446 15.87 1.61 -5.70
CA HIS A 446 16.51 2.60 -6.56
C HIS A 446 17.99 2.28 -6.85
N GLN A 447 18.74 1.85 -5.82
CA GLN A 447 20.12 1.37 -5.98
C GLN A 447 20.17 0.08 -6.80
N ARG A 448 19.29 -0.89 -6.51
CA ARG A 448 19.25 -2.18 -7.22
C ARG A 448 18.95 -2.04 -8.71
N LEU A 449 18.05 -1.13 -9.12
CA LEU A 449 17.77 -0.85 -10.53
C LEU A 449 19.02 -0.37 -11.30
N ARG A 450 19.94 0.29 -10.61
CA ARG A 450 21.23 0.72 -11.17
C ARG A 450 22.27 -0.38 -11.05
N GLN A 451 22.22 -1.22 -10.03
CA GLN A 451 23.19 -2.28 -9.78
C GLN A 451 22.98 -3.49 -10.70
N PHE A 452 21.74 -3.95 -10.85
CA PHE A 452 21.41 -5.22 -11.49
C PHE A 452 20.83 -5.03 -12.90
N PRO A 453 21.03 -5.99 -13.81
CA PRO A 453 20.33 -6.03 -15.08
C PRO A 453 18.87 -6.47 -14.87
N VAL A 454 17.92 -5.53 -14.91
CA VAL A 454 16.49 -5.82 -14.74
C VAL A 454 15.67 -5.32 -15.93
N THR A 455 14.94 -6.22 -16.59
CA THR A 455 14.01 -5.89 -17.67
C THR A 455 12.58 -6.04 -17.18
N PHE A 456 11.82 -4.95 -17.18
CA PHE A 456 10.40 -4.96 -16.83
C PHE A 456 9.53 -4.97 -18.08
N ASN A 457 8.55 -5.86 -18.11
CA ASN A 457 7.51 -5.93 -19.14
C ASN A 457 6.14 -5.77 -18.47
N VAL A 458 5.48 -4.62 -18.66
CA VAL A 458 4.20 -4.33 -18.00
C VAL A 458 3.04 -4.46 -18.99
N TYR A 459 1.95 -5.14 -18.61
CA TYR A 459 0.78 -5.37 -19.46
C TYR A 459 -0.55 -5.03 -18.76
N PRO A 460 -1.46 -4.29 -19.44
CA PRO A 460 -2.80 -4.02 -18.95
C PRO A 460 -3.83 -5.05 -19.46
N MET A 461 -3.69 -6.32 -19.10
CA MET A 461 -4.52 -7.39 -19.64
C MET A 461 -5.16 -8.27 -18.56
N ASP A 462 -6.30 -8.87 -18.89
CA ASP A 462 -6.81 -9.99 -18.11
C ASP A 462 -5.77 -11.12 -18.05
N ALA A 463 -5.58 -11.71 -16.88
CA ALA A 463 -4.55 -12.71 -16.63
C ALA A 463 -4.68 -13.93 -17.59
N ARG A 464 -5.91 -14.32 -17.94
CA ARG A 464 -6.14 -15.46 -18.84
C ARG A 464 -5.79 -15.11 -20.28
N ASP A 465 -6.20 -13.93 -20.71
CA ASP A 465 -5.97 -13.46 -22.08
C ASP A 465 -4.49 -13.17 -22.32
N LEU A 466 -3.78 -12.63 -21.32
CA LEU A 466 -2.32 -12.51 -21.37
C LEU A 466 -1.65 -13.88 -21.49
N SER A 467 -2.06 -14.86 -20.69
CA SER A 467 -1.51 -16.23 -20.81
C SER A 467 -1.72 -16.81 -22.22
N LYS A 468 -2.93 -16.67 -22.79
CA LYS A 468 -3.21 -17.11 -24.17
C LYS A 468 -2.32 -16.38 -25.17
N ALA A 469 -2.16 -15.06 -25.05
CA ALA A 469 -1.31 -14.24 -25.91
C ALA A 469 0.16 -14.68 -25.85
N LEU A 470 0.67 -14.96 -24.65
CA LEU A 470 2.02 -15.46 -24.42
C LEU A 470 2.25 -16.87 -25.00
N ARG A 471 1.22 -17.75 -24.96
CA ARG A 471 1.31 -19.11 -25.51
C ARG A 471 1.19 -19.16 -27.03
N ASN A 472 0.40 -18.27 -27.62
CA ASN A 472 0.05 -18.29 -29.05
C ASN A 472 0.91 -17.32 -29.88
N ASP A 473 2.12 -16.99 -29.43
CA ASP A 473 3.12 -16.15 -30.12
C ASP A 473 2.65 -14.71 -30.44
N GLY A 474 1.66 -14.16 -29.74
CA GLY A 474 1.05 -12.88 -30.11
C GLY A 474 0.64 -12.02 -28.94
N ILE A 475 1.55 -11.15 -28.48
CA ILE A 475 1.16 -9.90 -27.82
C ILE A 475 1.07 -8.83 -28.91
N PRO A 476 -0.07 -8.12 -29.06
CA PRO A 476 -0.20 -7.06 -30.04
C PRO A 476 0.97 -6.06 -29.96
N GLY A 477 1.69 -5.87 -31.07
CA GLY A 477 2.76 -4.86 -31.17
C GLY A 477 4.17 -5.28 -30.73
N LYS A 478 4.43 -6.55 -30.34
CA LYS A 478 5.80 -7.05 -30.11
C LYS A 478 6.19 -8.15 -31.10
N ALA A 479 7.47 -8.18 -31.47
CA ALA A 479 8.07 -9.35 -32.11
C ALA A 479 7.93 -10.57 -31.18
N LYS A 480 7.75 -11.76 -31.77
CA LYS A 480 7.59 -13.04 -31.07
C LYS A 480 8.51 -13.11 -29.85
N PRO A 481 7.99 -13.10 -28.61
CA PRO A 481 8.83 -13.41 -27.47
C PRO A 481 9.46 -14.78 -27.74
N PRO A 482 10.75 -15.02 -27.43
CA PRO A 482 11.22 -16.40 -27.31
C PRO A 482 10.24 -17.15 -26.39
N SER A 483 10.15 -18.47 -26.51
CA SER A 483 9.28 -19.35 -25.70
C SER A 483 9.56 -19.19 -24.19
N THR A 484 9.16 -18.05 -23.64
CA THR A 484 9.63 -17.54 -22.36
C THR A 484 8.86 -18.31 -21.33
N ARG A 485 9.61 -19.03 -20.52
CA ARG A 485 9.10 -19.71 -19.35
C ARG A 485 9.51 -18.91 -18.12
N TYR A 486 8.68 -18.98 -17.09
CA TYR A 486 8.91 -18.26 -15.85
C TYR A 486 9.34 -19.23 -14.76
N ASP A 487 10.38 -18.86 -14.04
CA ASP A 487 10.87 -19.58 -12.87
C ASP A 487 9.95 -19.35 -11.67
N ARG A 488 9.24 -18.22 -11.63
CA ARG A 488 8.18 -17.95 -10.66
C ARG A 488 7.01 -17.26 -11.33
N ILE A 489 5.80 -17.72 -11.03
CA ILE A 489 4.55 -17.08 -11.44
C ILE A 489 3.74 -16.80 -10.17
N GLU A 490 3.73 -15.55 -9.73
CA GLU A 490 2.90 -15.08 -8.63
C GLU A 490 1.54 -14.67 -9.19
N VAL A 491 0.45 -15.19 -8.63
CA VAL A 491 -0.93 -15.02 -9.16
C VAL A 491 -1.88 -14.35 -8.16
N SER A 492 -1.36 -13.82 -7.05
CA SER A 492 -2.15 -13.14 -6.03
C SER A 492 -3.32 -14.02 -5.54
N ASN A 493 -4.49 -13.41 -5.30
CA ASN A 493 -5.73 -14.06 -4.87
C ASN A 493 -6.64 -14.55 -6.01
N ILE A 494 -6.20 -14.50 -7.28
CA ILE A 494 -7.09 -14.85 -8.40
C ILE A 494 -7.44 -16.35 -8.45
N LEU A 495 -6.83 -17.16 -7.58
CA LEU A 495 -7.18 -18.55 -7.30
C LEU A 495 -8.56 -18.71 -6.63
N ASP A 496 -9.04 -17.70 -5.90
CA ASP A 496 -10.37 -17.71 -5.31
C ASP A 496 -11.45 -17.77 -6.41
N ALA A 497 -12.52 -18.53 -6.16
CA ALA A 497 -13.57 -18.81 -7.15
C ALA A 497 -14.38 -17.58 -7.58
N ASN A 498 -14.40 -16.51 -6.76
CA ASN A 498 -15.03 -15.23 -7.10
C ASN A 498 -14.17 -14.36 -8.04
N TYR A 499 -12.98 -14.83 -8.45
CA TYR A 499 -12.15 -14.20 -9.47
C TYR A 499 -11.98 -15.13 -10.69
N VAL A 500 -10.79 -15.70 -10.89
CA VAL A 500 -10.52 -16.61 -12.02
C VAL A 500 -10.78 -18.07 -11.62
N GLY A 501 -10.37 -18.43 -10.40
CA GLY A 501 -10.53 -19.78 -9.87
C GLY A 501 -9.36 -20.72 -10.17
N LEU A 502 -9.07 -21.59 -9.20
CA LEU A 502 -7.97 -22.55 -9.19
C LEU A 502 -7.75 -23.29 -10.53
N SER A 503 -8.80 -23.89 -11.11
CA SER A 503 -8.67 -24.73 -12.30
C SER A 503 -8.20 -23.93 -13.52
N ASP A 504 -8.75 -22.74 -13.71
CA ASP A 504 -8.49 -21.90 -14.87
C ASP A 504 -7.11 -21.26 -14.78
N VAL A 505 -6.74 -20.75 -13.59
CA VAL A 505 -5.40 -20.19 -13.34
C VAL A 505 -4.31 -21.22 -13.66
N LEU A 506 -4.41 -22.44 -13.10
CA LEU A 506 -3.39 -23.46 -13.32
C LEU A 506 -3.37 -23.95 -14.77
N SER A 507 -4.52 -24.07 -15.43
CA SER A 507 -4.57 -24.47 -16.85
C SER A 507 -3.97 -23.42 -17.78
N ASP A 508 -4.13 -22.14 -17.44
CA ASP A 508 -3.60 -21.03 -18.22
C ASP A 508 -2.10 -20.83 -17.99
N TRP A 509 -1.62 -20.88 -16.74
CA TRP A 509 -0.25 -20.50 -16.41
C TRP A 509 0.74 -21.66 -16.29
N ALA A 510 0.28 -22.91 -16.05
CA ALA A 510 1.20 -24.06 -16.00
C ALA A 510 2.02 -24.28 -17.28
N PRO A 511 1.52 -24.06 -18.50
CA PRO A 511 2.34 -24.19 -19.72
C PRO A 511 3.45 -23.14 -19.84
N LEU A 512 3.36 -22.03 -19.11
CA LEU A 512 4.35 -20.96 -19.08
C LEU A 512 5.37 -21.14 -17.94
N LEU A 513 5.19 -22.13 -17.07
CA LEU A 513 6.11 -22.43 -15.99
C LEU A 513 7.37 -23.15 -16.50
N SER A 514 8.54 -22.71 -16.04
CA SER A 514 9.84 -23.28 -16.37
C SER A 514 9.96 -24.76 -15.99
N GLU A 515 10.87 -25.47 -16.66
CA GLU A 515 11.12 -26.91 -16.47
C GLU A 515 12.24 -27.17 -15.46
N THR A 516 12.30 -26.36 -14.39
CA THR A 516 13.25 -26.53 -13.29
C THR A 516 12.55 -27.10 -12.05
N ARG A 517 13.34 -27.69 -11.13
CA ARG A 517 12.80 -28.25 -9.87
C ARG A 517 12.29 -27.18 -8.91
N THR A 518 12.78 -25.95 -9.05
CA THR A 518 12.44 -24.81 -8.20
C THR A 518 11.28 -23.99 -8.79
N ALA A 519 10.97 -24.17 -10.08
CA ALA A 519 9.90 -23.44 -10.73
C ALA A 519 8.55 -23.64 -10.03
N SER A 520 7.90 -22.54 -9.67
CA SER A 520 6.68 -22.55 -8.86
C SER A 520 5.64 -21.52 -9.35
N ILE A 521 4.36 -21.91 -9.33
CA ILE A 521 3.24 -20.98 -9.32
C ILE A 521 2.87 -20.74 -7.86
N VAL A 522 2.88 -19.48 -7.42
CA VAL A 522 2.64 -19.08 -6.04
C VAL A 522 1.41 -18.18 -5.99
N GLY A 523 0.52 -18.40 -5.04
CA GLY A 523 -0.63 -17.54 -4.84
C GLY A 523 -1.29 -17.81 -3.50
N TYR A 524 -2.43 -17.19 -3.25
CA TYR A 524 -3.17 -17.37 -2.01
C TYR A 524 -4.68 -17.38 -2.24
N PHE A 525 -5.38 -17.92 -1.24
CA PHE A 525 -6.82 -17.81 -1.10
C PHE A 525 -7.11 -16.90 0.09
N MET A 526 -7.90 -15.87 -0.11
CA MET A 526 -8.30 -14.94 0.94
C MET A 526 -9.83 -14.87 1.13
N ASN A 527 -10.62 -15.46 0.24
CA ASN A 527 -12.09 -15.44 0.33
C ASN A 527 -12.71 -16.84 0.47
N TRP A 528 -11.92 -17.92 0.44
CA TRP A 528 -12.43 -19.30 0.46
C TRP A 528 -13.36 -19.63 1.63
N PHE A 529 -13.12 -19.05 2.82
CA PHE A 529 -13.94 -19.26 4.02
C PHE A 529 -15.36 -18.69 3.88
N VAL A 530 -15.63 -17.84 2.90
CA VAL A 530 -17.00 -17.35 2.58
C VAL A 530 -17.89 -18.51 2.13
N THR A 531 -17.31 -19.53 1.49
CA THR A 531 -18.04 -20.69 0.94
C THR A 531 -17.78 -22.01 1.69
N GLN A 532 -16.85 -21.99 2.65
CA GLN A 532 -16.51 -23.13 3.50
C GLN A 532 -16.73 -22.72 4.96
N GLU A 533 -17.92 -23.04 5.49
CA GLU A 533 -18.41 -22.60 6.80
C GLU A 533 -17.43 -22.89 7.94
N ASP A 534 -16.90 -24.11 8.01
CA ASP A 534 -15.88 -24.55 8.97
C ASP A 534 -14.47 -23.98 8.69
N GLY A 535 -14.32 -23.05 7.73
CA GLY A 535 -13.07 -22.33 7.45
C GLY A 535 -12.73 -21.24 8.47
N ARG A 536 -13.74 -20.76 9.22
CA ARG A 536 -13.62 -19.81 10.34
C ARG A 536 -13.83 -20.51 11.68
N ALA A 537 -13.25 -19.96 12.75
CA ALA A 537 -13.50 -20.45 14.11
C ALA A 537 -14.99 -20.39 14.47
N SER A 538 -15.70 -19.36 13.98
CA SER A 538 -17.15 -19.18 14.20
C SER A 538 -18.01 -20.29 13.60
N GLY A 539 -17.60 -20.89 12.50
CA GLY A 539 -18.32 -21.99 11.83
C GLY A 539 -17.76 -23.39 12.13
N ALA A 540 -16.76 -23.51 13.00
CA ALA A 540 -16.11 -24.78 13.33
C ALA A 540 -16.93 -25.69 14.29
N GLY A 541 -18.03 -25.16 14.83
CA GLY A 541 -18.88 -25.85 15.81
C GLY A 541 -18.49 -25.55 17.26
N LYS A 542 -19.49 -25.71 18.15
CA LYS A 542 -19.43 -25.24 19.54
C LYS A 542 -18.22 -25.75 20.34
N ALA A 543 -17.92 -27.05 20.27
CA ALA A 543 -16.82 -27.64 21.03
C ALA A 543 -15.44 -27.10 20.61
N ILE A 544 -15.24 -26.84 19.31
CA ILE A 544 -13.99 -26.24 18.82
C ILE A 544 -13.88 -24.80 19.28
N MET A 545 -14.98 -24.04 19.18
CA MET A 545 -15.06 -22.67 19.66
C MET A 545 -14.74 -22.56 21.16
N GLU A 546 -15.35 -23.41 21.99
CA GLU A 546 -15.07 -23.48 23.43
C GLU A 546 -13.59 -23.77 23.71
N ASN A 547 -12.97 -24.71 22.98
CA ASN A 547 -11.55 -25.00 23.11
C ASN A 547 -10.64 -23.82 22.71
N ILE A 548 -11.01 -23.05 21.67
CA ILE A 548 -10.24 -21.86 21.27
C ILE A 548 -10.36 -20.78 22.34
N LEU A 549 -11.56 -20.52 22.84
CA LEU A 549 -11.78 -19.56 23.92
C LEU A 549 -10.99 -19.97 25.17
N ASP A 550 -10.99 -21.25 25.54
CA ASP A 550 -10.18 -21.78 26.64
C ASP A 550 -8.67 -21.54 26.44
N LYS A 551 -8.17 -21.66 25.21
CA LYS A 551 -6.77 -21.34 24.88
C LYS A 551 -6.51 -19.85 25.05
N MET A 552 -7.38 -18.99 24.51
CA MET A 552 -7.26 -17.52 24.65
C MET A 552 -7.22 -17.10 26.12
N MET A 553 -8.04 -17.73 26.97
CA MET A 553 -8.10 -17.44 28.40
C MET A 553 -6.88 -17.94 29.18
N LYS A 554 -6.16 -18.94 28.68
CA LYS A 554 -4.93 -19.46 29.30
C LYS A 554 -3.68 -18.75 28.78
N GLU A 555 -3.75 -18.19 27.58
CA GLU A 555 -2.62 -17.54 26.94
C GLU A 555 -2.48 -16.10 27.41
N GLU A 556 -1.55 -15.87 28.33
CA GLU A 556 -1.41 -14.62 29.08
C GLU A 556 -1.33 -13.37 28.18
N LYS A 557 -0.65 -13.46 27.03
CA LYS A 557 -0.54 -12.37 26.05
C LYS A 557 -1.89 -12.00 25.41
N VAL A 558 -2.77 -12.98 25.19
CA VAL A 558 -4.12 -12.76 24.64
C VAL A 558 -5.06 -12.30 25.75
N LEU A 559 -4.98 -12.92 26.92
CA LEU A 559 -5.79 -12.58 28.09
C LEU A 559 -5.56 -11.14 28.54
N ARG A 560 -4.29 -10.69 28.67
CA ARG A 560 -3.96 -9.31 29.02
C ARG A 560 -4.55 -8.33 28.03
N HIS A 561 -4.43 -8.64 26.74
CA HIS A 561 -5.02 -7.82 25.70
C HIS A 561 -6.54 -7.71 25.87
N ILE A 562 -7.25 -8.84 25.99
CA ILE A 562 -8.72 -8.89 26.23
C ILE A 562 -9.11 -8.11 27.50
N GLN A 563 -8.30 -8.17 28.56
CA GLN A 563 -8.52 -7.44 29.81
C GLN A 563 -8.33 -5.93 29.66
N GLU A 564 -7.37 -5.49 28.85
CA GLU A 564 -7.12 -4.07 28.56
C GLU A 564 -8.28 -3.40 27.78
N PHE A 565 -9.08 -4.16 27.03
CA PHE A 565 -10.31 -3.64 26.39
C PHE A 565 -11.44 -3.31 27.38
N GLY A 566 -11.37 -3.79 28.63
CA GLY A 566 -12.46 -3.60 29.57
C GLY A 566 -12.15 -3.94 31.01
N THR A 567 -12.27 -2.91 31.86
CA THR A 567 -12.60 -3.01 33.30
C THR A 567 -13.95 -3.70 33.59
N SER A 568 -14.63 -4.21 32.55
CA SER A 568 -15.84 -5.02 32.63
C SER A 568 -15.67 -6.37 31.94
N THR A 569 -14.56 -7.08 32.18
CA THR A 569 -14.37 -8.52 31.89
C THR A 569 -15.29 -9.44 32.71
N TYR A 570 -16.51 -8.97 33.01
CA TYR A 570 -17.56 -9.75 33.63
C TYR A 570 -18.01 -10.91 32.72
N GLY A 571 -17.75 -10.90 31.41
CA GLY A 571 -18.22 -11.96 30.49
C GLY A 571 -17.34 -13.19 30.31
N PHE A 572 -16.05 -13.15 30.69
CA PHE A 572 -15.09 -14.24 30.42
C PHE A 572 -14.61 -14.97 31.68
N THR A 573 -14.94 -14.48 32.87
CA THR A 573 -14.66 -15.23 34.10
C THR A 573 -15.76 -16.27 34.30
N ARG A 574 -15.40 -17.42 34.89
CA ARG A 574 -16.33 -18.47 35.34
C ARG A 574 -17.42 -17.96 36.31
N ASN A 575 -17.33 -16.69 36.73
CA ASN A 575 -18.19 -15.96 37.66
C ASN A 575 -18.86 -14.74 37.00
N ALA A 576 -19.20 -14.82 35.71
CA ALA A 576 -20.02 -13.80 35.08
C ALA A 576 -21.36 -13.63 35.81
N PRO A 577 -21.75 -12.42 36.25
CA PRO A 577 -23.09 -12.20 36.79
C PRO A 577 -24.11 -12.49 35.69
N ALA A 578 -25.22 -13.13 36.06
CA ALA A 578 -26.30 -13.55 35.16
C ALA A 578 -26.96 -12.43 34.32
N ASN A 579 -26.53 -11.17 34.49
CA ASN A 579 -27.11 -9.97 33.91
C ASN A 579 -26.21 -9.26 32.88
N CYS A 580 -25.20 -9.93 32.29
CA CYS A 580 -24.47 -9.35 31.16
C CYS A 580 -25.44 -9.19 29.96
N PRO A 581 -25.66 -7.97 29.42
CA PRO A 581 -26.54 -7.79 28.28
C PRO A 581 -26.04 -8.62 27.09
N ILE A 582 -26.95 -9.35 26.43
CA ILE A 582 -26.63 -10.24 25.30
C ILE A 582 -25.91 -9.48 24.17
N GLY A 583 -26.25 -8.21 23.94
CA GLY A 583 -25.60 -7.35 22.93
C GLY A 583 -24.13 -7.02 23.23
N ASP A 584 -23.74 -6.97 24.51
CA ASP A 584 -22.35 -6.75 24.90
C ASP A 584 -21.50 -8.00 24.63
N MET A 585 -22.08 -9.20 24.84
CA MET A 585 -21.41 -10.46 24.55
C MET A 585 -21.23 -10.70 23.05
N GLU A 586 -22.24 -10.41 22.23
CA GLU A 586 -22.16 -10.51 20.77
C GLU A 586 -21.08 -9.58 20.19
N THR A 587 -21.04 -8.34 20.68
CA THR A 587 -20.02 -7.35 20.30
C THR A 587 -18.62 -7.81 20.69
N MET A 588 -18.45 -8.35 21.90
CA MET A 588 -17.15 -8.86 22.37
C MET A 588 -16.66 -10.04 21.53
N ILE A 589 -17.54 -11.01 21.22
CA ILE A 589 -17.20 -12.15 20.35
C ILE A 589 -16.77 -11.64 18.96
N TYR A 590 -17.47 -10.65 18.41
CA TYR A 590 -17.11 -10.05 17.13
C TYR A 590 -15.74 -9.37 17.18
N LEU A 591 -15.40 -8.67 18.27
CA LEU A 591 -14.11 -7.99 18.40
C LEU A 591 -12.94 -8.97 18.44
N ILE A 592 -13.10 -10.12 19.10
CA ILE A 592 -12.03 -11.13 19.23
C ILE A 592 -12.03 -12.18 18.12
N SER A 593 -12.91 -12.07 17.12
CA SER A 593 -13.04 -13.11 16.08
C SER A 593 -11.75 -13.32 15.29
N GLY A 594 -11.01 -12.23 15.01
CA GLY A 594 -9.70 -12.31 14.37
C GLY A 594 -8.66 -13.05 15.22
N ASP A 595 -8.65 -12.80 16.53
CA ASP A 595 -7.80 -13.50 17.50
C ASP A 595 -8.14 -15.00 17.55
N MET A 596 -9.43 -15.35 17.49
CA MET A 596 -9.88 -16.74 17.40
C MET A 596 -9.41 -17.41 16.11
N ASP A 597 -9.50 -16.73 14.97
CA ASP A 597 -9.07 -17.26 13.67
C ASP A 597 -7.55 -17.43 13.58
N ALA A 598 -6.77 -16.58 14.26
CA ALA A 598 -5.32 -16.74 14.39
C ALA A 598 -4.97 -18.06 15.11
N LEU A 599 -5.74 -18.44 16.13
CA LEU A 599 -5.56 -19.68 16.90
C LEU A 599 -6.25 -20.91 16.28
N TYR A 600 -7.12 -20.69 15.30
CA TYR A 600 -7.88 -21.76 14.67
C TYR A 600 -7.06 -22.49 13.61
N GLU A 601 -6.87 -23.79 13.81
CA GLU A 601 -6.30 -24.71 12.84
C GLU A 601 -7.38 -25.07 11.80
N ASN A 602 -7.30 -24.54 10.58
CA ASN A 602 -8.30 -24.75 9.53
C ASN A 602 -7.78 -25.51 8.28
N SER A 603 -6.62 -26.15 8.34
CA SER A 603 -6.00 -26.88 7.21
C SER A 603 -6.87 -28.01 6.68
N LYS A 604 -7.59 -28.73 7.56
CA LYS A 604 -8.55 -29.78 7.15
C LYS A 604 -9.75 -29.21 6.39
N PRO A 605 -10.46 -28.18 6.89
CA PRO A 605 -11.43 -27.40 6.12
C PRO A 605 -10.88 -26.90 4.78
N PHE A 606 -9.67 -26.36 4.76
CA PHE A 606 -9.06 -25.83 3.54
C PHE A 606 -8.78 -26.93 2.51
N ALA A 607 -8.23 -28.08 2.94
CA ALA A 607 -8.03 -29.23 2.07
C ALA A 607 -9.35 -29.77 1.50
N LYS A 608 -10.42 -29.78 2.31
CA LYS A 608 -11.78 -30.13 1.87
C LYS A 608 -12.30 -29.14 0.83
N PHE A 609 -12.08 -27.84 1.04
CA PHE A 609 -12.40 -26.80 0.06
C PHE A 609 -11.65 -27.02 -1.26
N LEU A 610 -10.33 -27.24 -1.25
CA LEU A 610 -9.55 -27.47 -2.46
C LEU A 610 -10.03 -28.71 -3.25
N ARG A 611 -10.42 -29.79 -2.56
CA ARG A 611 -11.03 -30.96 -3.21
C ARG A 611 -12.35 -30.61 -3.89
N LYS A 612 -13.22 -29.83 -3.25
CA LYS A 612 -14.47 -29.33 -3.86
C LYS A 612 -14.21 -28.46 -5.09
N GLN A 613 -13.12 -27.69 -5.09
CA GLN A 613 -12.67 -26.88 -6.23
C GLN A 613 -12.00 -27.71 -7.35
N GLY A 614 -11.97 -29.04 -7.23
CA GLY A 614 -11.48 -29.93 -8.28
C GLY A 614 -9.95 -30.05 -8.36
N LEU A 615 -9.22 -29.71 -7.28
CA LEU A 615 -7.75 -29.69 -7.26
C LEU A 615 -7.10 -30.95 -7.88
N GLU A 616 -7.52 -32.15 -7.48
CA GLU A 616 -6.92 -33.41 -7.95
C GLU A 616 -7.01 -33.57 -9.48
N ASN A 617 -8.14 -33.18 -10.07
CA ASN A 617 -8.34 -33.23 -11.51
C ASN A 617 -7.45 -32.20 -12.21
N THR A 618 -7.37 -30.98 -11.68
CA THR A 618 -6.52 -29.90 -12.23
C THR A 618 -5.05 -30.27 -12.17
N LEU A 619 -4.55 -30.80 -11.05
CA LEU A 619 -3.16 -31.24 -10.88
C LEU A 619 -2.79 -32.38 -11.85
N ARG A 620 -3.71 -33.33 -12.08
CA ARG A 620 -3.53 -34.37 -13.11
C ARG A 620 -3.44 -33.79 -14.53
N LYS A 621 -4.33 -32.87 -14.88
CA LYS A 621 -4.36 -32.25 -16.23
C LYS A 621 -3.12 -31.38 -16.50
N THR A 622 -2.66 -30.64 -15.50
CA THR A 622 -1.55 -29.67 -15.63
C THR A 622 -0.16 -30.26 -15.39
N GLN A 623 -0.10 -31.54 -14.96
CA GLN A 623 1.15 -32.19 -14.53
C GLN A 623 1.87 -31.44 -13.40
N LEU A 624 1.09 -30.80 -12.53
CA LEU A 624 1.58 -30.14 -11.32
C LEU A 624 1.28 -30.97 -10.08
N LYS A 625 1.97 -30.65 -8.98
CA LYS A 625 1.63 -31.07 -7.62
C LYS A 625 1.56 -29.85 -6.72
N LEU A 626 0.71 -29.92 -5.71
CA LEU A 626 0.75 -28.98 -4.59
C LEU A 626 1.97 -29.33 -3.73
N ARG A 627 2.84 -28.35 -3.47
CA ARG A 627 4.03 -28.53 -2.66
C ARG A 627 3.64 -28.60 -1.18
N GLU A 628 4.06 -29.63 -0.48
CA GLU A 628 3.74 -29.81 0.94
C GLU A 628 4.62 -28.95 1.85
N ARG A 629 5.92 -28.88 1.55
CA ARG A 629 6.89 -28.06 2.27
C ARG A 629 7.25 -26.86 1.41
N HIS A 630 6.72 -25.71 1.78
CA HIS A 630 6.90 -24.48 1.03
C HIS A 630 8.34 -23.94 1.15
N THR A 631 8.76 -23.19 0.13
CA THR A 631 10.08 -22.54 0.10
C THR A 631 10.04 -21.07 -0.26
N ILE A 632 8.87 -20.51 -0.57
CA ILE A 632 8.68 -19.11 -0.98
C ILE A 632 7.77 -18.41 0.03
N VAL A 633 6.61 -19.00 0.33
CA VAL A 633 5.57 -18.44 1.23
C VAL A 633 5.15 -19.46 2.29
N PRO A 634 4.93 -19.07 3.55
CA PRO A 634 4.41 -20.00 4.56
C PRO A 634 2.96 -20.42 4.23
N HIS A 635 2.46 -21.55 4.74
CA HIS A 635 1.05 -21.95 4.53
C HIS A 635 0.03 -20.92 5.06
N ARG A 636 0.44 -20.13 6.07
CA ARG A 636 -0.34 -19.05 6.68
C ARG A 636 0.55 -17.85 6.96
N ILE A 637 -0.04 -16.66 7.00
CA ILE A 637 0.62 -15.46 7.50
C ILE A 637 1.27 -15.76 8.85
N ARG A 638 2.56 -15.40 9.00
CA ARG A 638 3.37 -15.60 10.21
C ARG A 638 3.60 -17.05 10.65
N ALA A 639 3.20 -18.08 9.90
CA ALA A 639 3.64 -19.44 10.17
C ALA A 639 5.10 -19.65 9.72
N ALA A 640 5.76 -20.69 10.23
CA ALA A 640 7.08 -21.08 9.73
C ALA A 640 7.02 -21.40 8.23
N LEU A 641 7.98 -20.88 7.47
CA LEU A 641 8.03 -21.06 6.01
C LEU A 641 8.02 -22.54 5.59
N ASP A 642 8.84 -23.37 6.25
CA ASP A 642 8.94 -24.81 6.01
C ASP A 642 8.06 -25.64 6.95
N GLY A 643 7.13 -24.98 7.66
CA GLY A 643 6.19 -25.60 8.57
C GLY A 643 5.15 -26.46 7.85
N PRO A 644 4.51 -27.39 8.57
CA PRO A 644 3.38 -28.16 8.03
C PRO A 644 2.14 -27.28 7.77
N ALA A 645 1.19 -27.78 6.99
CA ALA A 645 -0.03 -27.03 6.64
C ALA A 645 -0.94 -26.69 7.82
N ASP A 646 -0.84 -27.42 8.93
CA ASP A 646 -1.55 -27.19 10.19
C ASP A 646 -0.79 -26.28 11.17
N ALA A 647 0.38 -25.76 10.78
CA ALA A 647 1.12 -24.80 11.59
C ALA A 647 0.30 -23.52 11.83
N LEU A 648 0.27 -23.08 13.08
CA LEU A 648 -0.34 -21.80 13.47
C LEU A 648 0.67 -20.65 13.32
N PRO A 649 0.18 -19.40 13.22
CA PRO A 649 1.01 -18.21 13.28
C PRO A 649 1.96 -18.18 14.49
N GLN A 650 3.21 -17.77 14.29
CA GLN A 650 4.21 -17.59 15.34
C GLN A 650 4.15 -16.16 15.89
N LEU A 651 3.52 -16.02 17.06
CA LEU A 651 3.37 -14.78 17.80
C LEU A 651 3.96 -15.00 19.20
N PRO A 652 5.29 -14.85 19.40
CA PRO A 652 5.98 -15.36 20.59
C PRO A 652 5.63 -14.61 21.88
N ASP A 653 5.31 -13.32 21.80
CA ASP A 653 5.07 -12.45 22.96
C ASP A 653 3.87 -11.52 22.73
N GLU A 654 3.53 -10.73 23.77
CA GLU A 654 2.42 -9.78 23.75
C GLU A 654 2.59 -8.67 22.72
N GLU A 655 3.83 -8.21 22.49
CA GLU A 655 4.09 -7.14 21.53
C GLU A 655 3.85 -7.65 20.11
N SER A 656 4.38 -8.83 19.78
CA SER A 656 4.17 -9.48 18.49
C SER A 656 2.69 -9.79 18.27
N TRP A 657 1.98 -10.26 19.29
CA TRP A 657 0.52 -10.45 19.20
C TRP A 657 -0.16 -9.13 18.84
N TYR A 658 0.04 -8.08 19.66
CA TYR A 658 -0.57 -6.77 19.46
C TYR A 658 -0.27 -6.20 18.06
N CYS A 659 0.99 -6.22 17.64
CA CYS A 659 1.40 -5.68 16.35
C CYS A 659 0.69 -6.40 15.21
N HIS A 660 0.75 -7.73 15.16
CA HIS A 660 0.25 -8.47 14.00
C HIS A 660 -1.27 -8.67 14.00
N THR A 661 -1.94 -8.70 15.16
CA THR A 661 -3.39 -8.94 15.21
C THR A 661 -4.23 -7.66 15.34
N GLN A 662 -3.64 -6.54 15.80
CA GLN A 662 -4.39 -5.30 16.08
C GLN A 662 -3.98 -4.09 15.24
N LEU A 663 -2.70 -3.95 14.88
CA LEU A 663 -2.25 -2.89 13.95
C LEU A 663 -2.48 -3.25 12.47
N SER A 664 -2.93 -4.48 12.19
CA SER A 664 -3.25 -4.93 10.84
C SER A 664 -4.65 -5.57 10.79
N SER A 665 -5.24 -5.57 9.60
CA SER A 665 -6.61 -6.04 9.35
C SER A 665 -6.69 -7.48 8.84
N HIS A 666 -5.62 -8.28 8.97
CA HIS A 666 -5.59 -9.63 8.43
C HIS A 666 -6.72 -10.47 9.01
N SER A 667 -7.37 -11.25 8.15
CA SER A 667 -8.51 -12.04 8.59
C SER A 667 -8.09 -13.38 9.21
N TRP A 668 -6.81 -13.75 9.10
CA TRP A 668 -6.19 -15.00 9.55
C TRP A 668 -6.73 -16.28 8.87
N GLY A 669 -7.71 -16.11 7.99
CA GLY A 669 -8.24 -17.14 7.12
C GLY A 669 -7.42 -17.34 5.85
N GLU A 670 -6.50 -16.44 5.52
CA GLU A 670 -5.69 -16.50 4.31
C GLU A 670 -4.84 -17.78 4.27
N ARG A 671 -4.72 -18.37 3.08
CA ARG A 671 -3.94 -19.60 2.85
C ARG A 671 -3.10 -19.46 1.59
N TYR A 672 -1.80 -19.60 1.72
CA TYR A 672 -0.90 -19.61 0.58
C TYR A 672 -0.74 -21.02 0.02
N VAL A 673 -0.42 -21.11 -1.26
CA VAL A 673 -0.17 -22.36 -1.97
C VAL A 673 0.99 -22.22 -2.95
N GLU A 674 1.78 -23.28 -3.08
CA GLU A 674 2.85 -23.39 -4.08
C GLU A 674 2.58 -24.61 -4.98
N PHE A 675 2.41 -24.39 -6.28
CA PHE A 675 2.26 -25.45 -7.27
C PHE A 675 3.53 -25.61 -8.08
N VAL A 676 4.01 -26.84 -8.19
CA VAL A 676 5.28 -27.17 -8.83
C VAL A 676 5.12 -28.32 -9.81
N ARG A 677 6.08 -28.49 -10.72
CA ARG A 677 6.14 -29.66 -11.61
C ARG A 677 6.21 -30.96 -10.79
N LYS A 678 5.56 -32.02 -11.30
CA LYS A 678 5.58 -33.34 -10.68
C LYS A 678 6.98 -33.93 -10.60
#